data_AF-A0A8T6CFN9-F1
#
_entry.id   AF-A0A8T6CFN9-F1
#
_cell.length_a   1.000
_cell.length_b   1.000
_cell.length_c   1.000
_cell.angle_alpha   90.00
_cell.angle_beta   90.00
_cell.angle_gamma   90.00
#
_symmetry.space_group_name_H-M   'P 1'
#
loop_
_entity.id
_entity.type
_entity.pdbx_description
1 polymer ?
#
loop_
_entity_poly.entity_id
_entity_poly.type
_entity_poly.pdbx_seq_one_letter_code
_entity_poly.pdbx_strand_id
1 'polypeptide(L)'
;LSLRFADDANRDPWRGRLIHLSGYEDHVEVIAGRLPALDATTAEVVLLDAFQGVAALGDRLQLTARPFNDCRRVPASEDENVAAEEVRCQPTTFVRTSIEAEVVGFVRLGDPDDLRWEVFDDRDLAPGGPGQPDDEPQWMPLLTSGAYFNGALTVQMPELLSRYRVGMIADLDGIAVRDVPRALDDLGAWPHEVRDELDLEAGGRVEFGEALAQFRNASTFSQVPLLLLLLQVAGVVGFYLVVVTSMARARQAQEVAVYRSRGASTSQLLGVNLVEGLLIAVPAALIGPLLARLAVGALGYTPAFSNITGGEPLRASVNEDAFLLAAGGAALALGAMLLPTIGAVRQAIADASREQARPAERGWFRRYHLDLALVALAGLLFWQLDRRGAVFDPQSVGGWQADPLLLLSPLVMTAAAAAMVLRLYSPALRLATWLLRPLRGITVTLGIGRAGRDPATGARLLLLVLTAIAVGAFAASYAPTVAQSFEDRAYYAHGPDMRAAIADFDLPASHEGLDRLRAVDDVEQALVVHRSSIGVPRGGAVPLLAVQDGAAAASMLSFREDFAVESPEQLLRHLDLGVPIDGGRALPDDTVALVLYGYSAESPRIGRLRASIRDGHGEYHVLTFSGLEAGAWMELRTEVPPGLTPPLALASLSFMDRRVLVHGDGAIFFDDLMAIRAGGAAEVIDDFDDQFGWAMYSQLGASETFGPSDARSRSGRQSARWTWTREVTERSRVLAPDGPGVPLHAIFSERALALFGVQPGERTFGLLGERFAVPLLVRSTAGMFPTLDPAQGFVVVDYEQLRAVAGALGSRGQQVPTELWVDFADDVPLAMQEAIAEQTRDSDWMGFVAGEPLLLAKRLDEIASDPTTQASGSGILLLAFAGAMGAAVLGFIVSLAIALQGRALEVAVLRSLGASTRGLLRALVFEWGVVLVFGAAIGVLLGRWISLLMLQFLEVTETGDPVVPTFAIETEWRLLSTCIAVLGVAAAVTLWATWRAVLRRGVADALRLMQ
;
A
#
# COMPACT_ATOMS: atom_id res chain seq x y z
N LEU A 1 -23.57 -18.33 30.94
CA LEU A 1 -24.16 -18.87 32.19
C LEU A 1 -23.05 -18.98 33.22
N SER A 2 -23.31 -18.77 34.52
CA SER A 2 -22.32 -19.18 35.53
C SER A 2 -22.38 -20.70 35.67
N LEU A 3 -21.23 -21.36 35.63
CA LEU A 3 -21.13 -22.81 35.67
C LEU A 3 -20.57 -23.24 37.02
N ARG A 4 -21.15 -24.30 37.60
CA ARG A 4 -20.61 -24.99 38.77
C ARG A 4 -20.72 -26.49 38.56
N PHE A 5 -19.70 -27.23 39.00
CA PHE A 5 -19.77 -28.68 39.05
C PHE A 5 -20.64 -29.08 40.24
N ALA A 6 -21.69 -29.87 40.00
CA ALA A 6 -22.65 -30.26 41.03
C ALA A 6 -22.00 -31.17 42.10
N ASP A 7 -20.99 -31.94 41.71
CA ASP A 7 -20.31 -32.93 42.55
C ASP A 7 -19.03 -32.40 43.22
N ASP A 8 -18.56 -31.18 42.88
CA ASP A 8 -17.35 -30.57 43.46
C ASP A 8 -17.43 -29.04 43.51
N ALA A 9 -17.77 -28.50 44.68
CA ALA A 9 -17.97 -27.07 44.91
C ALA A 9 -16.66 -26.26 45.04
N ASN A 10 -15.49 -26.92 45.06
CA ASN A 10 -14.18 -26.27 45.24
C ASN A 10 -13.41 -26.05 43.92
N ARG A 11 -13.94 -26.47 42.77
CA ARG A 11 -13.36 -26.16 41.46
C ARG A 11 -13.57 -24.67 41.12
N ASP A 12 -12.60 -24.09 40.42
CA ASP A 12 -12.57 -22.67 40.06
C ASP A 12 -13.86 -22.20 39.34
N PRO A 13 -14.23 -20.91 39.44
CA PRO A 13 -15.48 -20.41 38.88
C PRO A 13 -15.42 -20.32 37.34
N TRP A 14 -16.01 -21.29 36.66
CA TRP A 14 -16.17 -21.29 35.20
C TRP A 14 -17.42 -20.54 34.72
N ARG A 15 -17.37 -20.04 33.49
CA ARG A 15 -18.55 -19.55 32.76
C ARG A 15 -18.87 -20.48 31.60
N GLY A 16 -20.06 -21.07 31.61
CA GLY A 16 -20.52 -21.94 30.53
C GLY A 16 -21.24 -21.15 29.44
N ARG A 17 -20.93 -21.42 28.17
CA ARG A 17 -21.73 -20.97 27.01
C ARG A 17 -22.41 -22.20 26.41
N LEU A 18 -23.72 -22.31 26.60
CA LEU A 18 -24.52 -23.37 25.97
C LEU A 18 -24.77 -22.97 24.50
N ILE A 19 -24.38 -23.84 23.58
CA ILE A 19 -24.33 -23.55 22.14
C ILE A 19 -24.98 -24.71 21.40
N HIS A 20 -25.77 -24.36 20.39
CA HIS A 20 -26.19 -25.29 19.36
C HIS A 20 -25.79 -24.71 18.00
N LEU A 21 -25.12 -25.53 17.21
CA LEU A 21 -24.73 -25.23 15.83
C LEU A 21 -25.50 -26.18 14.92
N SER A 22 -26.10 -25.67 13.85
CA SER A 22 -26.89 -26.52 12.94
C SER A 22 -25.99 -27.56 12.26
N GLY A 23 -26.29 -28.84 12.45
CA GLY A 23 -25.60 -29.95 11.78
C GLY A 23 -24.14 -30.11 12.19
N TYR A 24 -23.75 -29.67 13.39
CA TYR A 24 -22.38 -29.86 13.88
C TYR A 24 -22.04 -31.34 14.10
N GLU A 25 -23.06 -32.19 14.30
CA GLU A 25 -22.93 -33.61 14.55
C GLU A 25 -22.22 -34.35 13.41
N ASP A 26 -22.35 -33.86 12.18
CA ASP A 26 -21.70 -34.43 10.99
C ASP A 26 -20.26 -33.90 10.78
N HIS A 27 -19.82 -32.93 11.60
CA HIS A 27 -18.56 -32.19 11.42
C HIS A 27 -17.63 -32.31 12.62
N VAL A 28 -17.93 -33.21 13.56
CA VAL A 28 -17.09 -33.49 14.72
C VAL A 28 -16.79 -34.98 14.83
N GLU A 29 -15.57 -35.29 15.28
CA GLU A 29 -15.17 -36.64 15.63
C GLU A 29 -15.38 -36.88 17.13
N VAL A 30 -16.10 -37.93 17.51
CA VAL A 30 -16.28 -38.28 18.93
C VAL A 30 -15.03 -38.98 19.45
N ILE A 31 -14.31 -38.32 20.36
CA ILE A 31 -13.09 -38.85 20.97
C ILE A 31 -13.40 -39.75 22.16
N ALA A 32 -14.43 -39.38 22.94
CA ALA A 32 -14.87 -40.17 24.08
C ALA A 32 -16.38 -39.97 24.34
N GLY A 33 -17.08 -41.00 24.81
CA GLY A 33 -18.52 -40.93 25.10
C GLY A 33 -19.40 -40.99 23.85
N ARG A 34 -20.41 -40.11 23.77
CA ARG A 34 -21.37 -40.02 22.65
C ARG A 34 -21.81 -38.58 22.42
N LEU A 35 -22.39 -38.31 21.25
CA LEU A 35 -23.10 -37.05 21.00
C LEU A 35 -24.42 -36.98 21.80
N PRO A 36 -24.93 -35.76 22.07
CA PRO A 36 -26.24 -35.56 22.66
C PRO A 36 -27.33 -36.19 21.79
N ALA A 37 -28.38 -36.75 22.39
CA ALA A 37 -29.48 -37.31 21.60
C ALA A 37 -30.19 -36.22 20.78
N LEU A 38 -30.49 -36.52 19.51
CA LEU A 38 -31.14 -35.57 18.59
C LEU A 38 -32.53 -35.13 19.06
N ASP A 39 -33.19 -35.93 19.89
CA ASP A 39 -34.49 -35.68 20.51
C ASP A 39 -34.40 -35.47 22.03
N ALA A 40 -33.20 -35.14 22.54
CA ALA A 40 -32.97 -34.94 23.98
C ALA A 40 -33.92 -33.87 24.56
N THR A 41 -34.60 -34.24 25.64
CA THR A 41 -35.43 -33.32 26.45
C THR A 41 -34.72 -32.86 27.73
N THR A 42 -33.59 -33.50 28.05
CA THR A 42 -32.67 -33.18 29.13
C THR A 42 -31.42 -32.49 28.56
N ALA A 43 -30.75 -31.67 29.37
CA ALA A 43 -29.55 -30.96 28.96
C ALA A 43 -28.35 -31.92 28.86
N GLU A 44 -28.19 -32.56 27.71
CA GLU A 44 -26.98 -33.32 27.38
C GLU A 44 -26.01 -32.42 26.64
N VAL A 45 -24.75 -32.39 27.07
CA VAL A 45 -23.71 -31.54 26.47
C VAL A 45 -22.45 -32.34 26.14
N VAL A 46 -21.79 -31.94 25.06
CA VAL A 46 -20.44 -32.40 24.71
C VAL A 46 -19.45 -31.24 24.76
N LEU A 47 -18.22 -31.57 25.11
CA LEU A 47 -17.11 -30.63 25.25
C LEU A 47 -16.06 -30.87 24.16
N LEU A 48 -15.25 -29.86 23.84
CA LEU A 48 -14.08 -30.06 22.99
C LEU A 48 -13.03 -30.92 23.72
N ASP A 49 -12.23 -31.69 22.97
CA ASP A 49 -11.23 -32.61 23.54
C ASP A 49 -10.19 -31.91 24.44
N ALA A 50 -9.88 -30.64 24.17
CA ALA A 50 -9.05 -29.78 25.02
C ALA A 50 -9.54 -29.64 26.48
N PHE A 51 -10.84 -29.88 26.76
CA PHE A 51 -11.43 -29.73 28.09
C PHE A 51 -11.42 -31.03 28.93
N GLN A 52 -10.80 -32.11 28.44
CA GLN A 52 -10.67 -33.37 29.20
C GLN A 52 -9.89 -33.23 30.52
N GLY A 53 -9.01 -32.21 30.63
CA GLY A 53 -8.31 -31.90 31.88
C GLY A 53 -9.18 -31.19 32.93
N VAL A 54 -10.35 -30.68 32.53
CA VAL A 54 -11.22 -29.82 33.34
C VAL A 54 -12.50 -30.53 33.79
N ALA A 55 -13.07 -31.38 32.93
CA ALA A 55 -14.32 -32.11 33.17
C ALA A 55 -14.17 -33.60 32.83
N ALA A 56 -14.99 -34.45 33.45
CA ALA A 56 -15.07 -35.88 33.18
C ALA A 56 -16.41 -36.30 32.55
N LEU A 57 -16.43 -37.45 31.87
CA LEU A 57 -17.68 -38.05 31.37
C LEU A 57 -18.63 -38.36 32.54
N GLY A 58 -19.88 -37.93 32.41
CA GLY A 58 -20.91 -38.07 33.44
C GLY A 58 -20.90 -36.96 34.49
N ASP A 59 -19.99 -35.99 34.42
CA ASP A 59 -20.03 -34.81 35.30
C ASP A 59 -21.33 -34.03 35.08
N ARG A 60 -21.95 -33.60 36.20
CA ARG A 60 -23.14 -32.77 36.17
C ARG A 60 -22.81 -31.31 36.41
N LEU A 61 -23.21 -30.46 35.48
CA LEU A 61 -22.92 -29.04 35.43
C LEU A 61 -24.19 -28.26 35.75
N GLN A 62 -24.18 -27.51 36.84
CA GLN A 62 -25.25 -26.58 37.17
C GLN A 62 -25.02 -25.25 36.43
N LEU A 63 -25.83 -25.00 35.41
CA LEU A 63 -25.78 -23.78 34.62
C LEU A 63 -26.81 -22.80 35.13
N THR A 64 -26.34 -21.69 35.67
CA THR A 64 -27.21 -20.66 36.26
C THR A 64 -27.24 -19.41 35.39
N ALA A 65 -28.44 -18.97 35.02
CA ALA A 65 -28.64 -17.72 34.30
C ALA A 65 -28.39 -16.52 35.21
N ARG A 66 -28.05 -15.37 34.62
CA ARG A 66 -27.95 -14.11 35.39
C ARG A 66 -29.33 -13.80 36.01
N PRO A 67 -29.38 -13.22 37.22
CA PRO A 67 -30.66 -12.86 37.83
C PRO A 67 -31.43 -11.90 36.92
N PHE A 68 -32.65 -12.28 36.57
CA PHE A 68 -33.59 -11.41 35.84
C PHE A 68 -34.46 -10.67 36.85
N ASN A 69 -34.94 -9.48 36.48
CA ASN A 69 -35.84 -8.71 37.31
C ASN A 69 -37.11 -8.31 36.57
N ASP A 70 -38.15 -7.93 37.30
CA ASP A 70 -39.48 -7.56 36.77
C ASP A 70 -39.49 -6.28 35.92
N CYS A 71 -38.34 -5.64 35.69
CA CYS A 71 -38.24 -4.45 34.87
C CYS A 71 -37.90 -4.78 33.41
N ARG A 72 -38.79 -4.39 32.48
CA ARG A 72 -38.52 -4.43 31.04
C ARG A 72 -37.35 -3.49 30.73
N ARG A 73 -36.31 -3.99 30.06
CA ARG A 73 -35.23 -3.16 29.54
C ARG A 73 -35.75 -2.47 28.27
N VAL A 74 -36.06 -1.19 28.38
CA VAL A 74 -36.32 -0.33 27.22
C VAL A 74 -34.99 0.35 26.86
N PRO A 75 -34.57 0.35 25.58
CA PRO A 75 -33.42 1.14 25.14
C PRO A 75 -33.64 2.61 25.52
N ALA A 76 -32.59 3.28 26.03
CA ALA A 76 -32.70 4.70 26.33
C ALA A 76 -32.94 5.49 25.03
N SER A 77 -33.76 6.54 25.09
CA SER A 77 -33.84 7.51 24.00
C SER A 77 -32.45 8.08 23.70
N GLU A 78 -32.11 8.23 22.41
CA GLU A 78 -30.86 8.87 22.00
C GLU A 78 -30.82 10.37 22.34
N ASP A 79 -31.99 10.97 22.65
CA ASP A 79 -32.09 12.34 23.14
C ASP A 79 -31.83 12.38 24.65
N GLU A 80 -30.71 12.98 25.04
CA GLU A 80 -30.20 13.05 26.41
C GLU A 80 -31.20 13.67 27.40
N ASN A 81 -32.07 14.58 26.93
CA ASN A 81 -33.10 15.20 27.76
C ASN A 81 -34.29 14.26 28.00
N VAL A 82 -34.65 13.44 27.00
CA VAL A 82 -35.73 12.45 27.11
C VAL A 82 -35.28 11.27 27.96
N ALA A 83 -34.03 10.82 27.79
CA ALA A 83 -33.42 9.79 28.61
C ALA A 83 -33.31 10.18 30.09
N ALA A 84 -33.15 11.48 30.39
CA ALA A 84 -33.09 12.01 31.75
C ALA A 84 -34.44 12.04 32.47
N GLU A 85 -35.55 12.12 31.73
CA GLU A 85 -36.92 12.17 32.28
C GLU A 85 -37.63 10.79 32.33
N GLU A 86 -37.09 9.76 31.67
CA GLU A 86 -37.64 8.40 31.73
C GLU A 86 -37.53 7.79 33.14
N VAL A 87 -38.67 7.62 33.81
CA VAL A 87 -38.76 6.90 35.08
C VAL A 87 -38.45 5.42 34.85
N ARG A 88 -37.22 5.01 35.14
CA ARG A 88 -36.83 3.60 35.09
C ARG A 88 -37.57 2.81 36.17
N CYS A 89 -38.12 1.67 35.77
CA CYS A 89 -38.68 0.69 36.69
C CYS A 89 -37.66 0.33 37.78
N GLN A 90 -38.11 0.33 39.04
CA GLN A 90 -37.32 -0.19 40.16
C GLN A 90 -37.61 -1.68 40.32
N PRO A 91 -36.60 -2.56 40.20
CA PRO A 91 -36.83 -4.00 40.27
C PRO A 91 -37.31 -4.40 41.66
N THR A 92 -38.46 -5.05 41.73
CA THR A 92 -39.05 -5.56 42.97
C THR A 92 -38.85 -7.06 43.13
N THR A 93 -38.59 -7.77 42.04
CA THR A 93 -38.41 -9.23 42.02
C THR A 93 -37.12 -9.59 41.32
N PHE A 94 -36.36 -10.55 41.87
CA PHE A 94 -35.18 -11.13 41.22
C PHE A 94 -35.37 -12.64 41.10
N VAL A 95 -35.48 -13.13 39.86
CA VAL A 95 -35.60 -14.57 39.57
C VAL A 95 -34.27 -15.09 39.07
N ARG A 96 -33.82 -16.21 39.64
CA ARG A 96 -32.63 -16.93 39.21
C ARG A 96 -33.05 -18.33 38.75
N THR A 97 -32.77 -18.63 37.50
CA THR A 97 -33.09 -19.93 36.89
C THR A 97 -31.80 -20.72 36.68
N SER A 98 -31.84 -22.01 36.99
CA SER A 98 -30.72 -22.92 36.76
C SER A 98 -31.19 -24.21 36.11
N ILE A 99 -30.38 -24.77 35.22
CA ILE A 99 -30.53 -26.12 34.67
C ILE A 99 -29.34 -26.98 35.08
N GLU A 100 -29.52 -28.29 35.09
CA GLU A 100 -28.48 -29.29 35.30
C GLU A 100 -28.19 -29.97 33.97
N ALA A 101 -26.96 -29.86 33.49
CA ALA A 101 -26.49 -30.46 32.24
C ALA A 101 -25.50 -31.59 32.50
N GLU A 102 -25.59 -32.69 31.76
CA GLU A 102 -24.69 -33.84 31.88
C GLU A 102 -23.68 -33.86 30.72
N VAL A 103 -22.39 -34.04 31.04
CA VAL A 103 -21.34 -34.20 30.05
C VAL A 103 -21.38 -35.63 29.49
N VAL A 104 -21.89 -35.80 28.27
CA VAL A 104 -22.08 -37.13 27.65
C VAL A 104 -20.96 -37.54 26.70
N GLY A 105 -20.06 -36.61 26.35
CA GLY A 105 -18.99 -36.87 25.38
C GLY A 105 -17.97 -35.75 25.23
N PHE A 106 -16.83 -36.10 24.63
CA PHE A 106 -15.80 -35.18 24.15
C PHE A 106 -15.64 -35.33 22.64
N VAL A 107 -15.56 -34.21 21.95
CA VAL A 107 -15.48 -34.15 20.49
C VAL A 107 -14.28 -33.35 20.02
N ARG A 108 -13.72 -33.73 18.87
CA ARG A 108 -12.72 -32.96 18.15
C ARG A 108 -13.37 -32.38 16.90
N LEU A 109 -12.96 -31.17 16.51
CA LEU A 109 -13.38 -30.56 15.25
C LEU A 109 -12.85 -31.40 14.09
N GLY A 110 -13.71 -31.79 13.14
CA GLY A 110 -13.28 -32.57 11.98
C GLY A 110 -12.45 -31.74 11.00
N ASP A 111 -12.97 -30.56 10.66
CA ASP A 111 -12.29 -29.53 9.88
C ASP A 111 -12.25 -28.23 10.72
N PRO A 112 -11.08 -27.80 11.21
CA PRO A 112 -10.94 -26.58 12.00
C PRO A 112 -11.32 -25.30 11.25
N ASP A 113 -11.20 -25.29 9.92
CA ASP A 113 -11.40 -24.11 9.07
C ASP A 113 -12.86 -23.98 8.59
N ASP A 114 -13.74 -24.87 9.01
CA ASP A 114 -15.17 -24.76 8.68
C ASP A 114 -15.78 -23.53 9.36
N LEU A 115 -16.37 -22.63 8.55
CA LEU A 115 -16.95 -21.34 8.96
C LEU A 115 -17.93 -21.45 10.15
N ARG A 116 -18.52 -22.63 10.40
CA ARG A 116 -19.38 -22.85 11.58
C ARG A 116 -18.66 -22.67 12.91
N TRP A 117 -17.33 -22.84 12.93
CA TRP A 117 -16.51 -22.76 14.14
C TRP A 117 -16.11 -21.33 14.49
N GLU A 118 -16.29 -20.35 13.59
CA GLU A 118 -16.08 -18.91 13.87
C GLU A 118 -16.96 -18.36 15.01
N VAL A 119 -17.93 -19.15 15.49
CA VAL A 119 -18.67 -18.86 16.73
C VAL A 119 -17.79 -18.86 17.98
N PHE A 120 -16.67 -19.56 17.92
CA PHE A 120 -15.66 -19.64 18.96
C PHE A 120 -14.57 -18.59 18.71
N ASP A 121 -14.18 -17.90 19.76
CA ASP A 121 -12.91 -17.16 19.79
C ASP A 121 -11.78 -18.18 20.04
N ASP A 122 -10.52 -17.88 19.69
CA ASP A 122 -9.39 -18.80 19.97
C ASP A 122 -9.31 -19.16 21.46
N ARG A 123 -9.74 -18.22 22.30
CA ARG A 123 -9.84 -18.34 23.76
C ARG A 123 -10.93 -19.30 24.23
N ASP A 124 -11.94 -19.56 23.39
CA ASP A 124 -13.05 -20.47 23.68
C ASP A 124 -12.70 -21.93 23.28
N LEU A 125 -11.63 -22.15 22.51
CA LEU A 125 -11.25 -23.48 21.99
C LEU A 125 -10.42 -24.32 22.98
N ALA A 126 -9.74 -23.69 23.95
CA ALA A 126 -8.92 -24.38 24.95
C ALA A 126 -8.96 -23.70 26.33
N PRO A 127 -8.71 -24.44 27.43
CA PRO A 127 -8.57 -23.86 28.77
C PRO A 127 -7.39 -22.87 28.84
N GLY A 128 -7.66 -21.60 29.22
CA GLY A 128 -6.62 -20.61 29.52
C GLY A 128 -5.82 -20.12 28.30
N GLY A 129 -6.51 -19.78 27.20
CA GLY A 129 -5.88 -19.36 25.94
C GLY A 129 -4.85 -18.21 26.05
N PRO A 130 -4.03 -18.01 25.00
CA PRO A 130 -2.86 -17.12 25.03
C PRO A 130 -3.21 -15.69 25.48
N GLY A 131 -2.39 -15.13 26.39
CA GLY A 131 -2.48 -13.74 26.86
C GLY A 131 -3.60 -13.44 27.88
N GLN A 132 -4.20 -14.46 28.51
CA GLN A 132 -5.25 -14.24 29.52
C GLN A 132 -4.65 -13.89 30.90
N PRO A 133 -5.00 -12.74 31.51
CA PRO A 133 -4.64 -12.46 32.90
C PRO A 133 -5.29 -13.50 33.83
N ASP A 134 -4.56 -13.98 34.85
CA ASP A 134 -5.05 -14.95 35.86
C ASP A 134 -6.37 -14.52 36.55
N ASP A 135 -6.71 -13.23 36.50
CA ASP A 135 -7.90 -12.65 37.13
C ASP A 135 -9.17 -12.68 36.25
N GLU A 136 -9.12 -13.14 34.98
CA GLU A 136 -10.31 -13.24 34.12
C GLU A 136 -11.06 -14.58 34.25
N PRO A 137 -12.41 -14.58 34.26
CA PRO A 137 -13.20 -15.80 34.35
C PRO A 137 -13.16 -16.62 33.06
N GLN A 138 -12.69 -17.87 33.15
CA GLN A 138 -12.55 -18.82 32.04
C GLN A 138 -13.91 -19.27 31.47
N TRP A 139 -13.97 -19.43 30.15
CA TRP A 139 -15.17 -19.83 29.42
C TRP A 139 -15.10 -21.29 28.97
N MET A 140 -16.25 -21.97 28.97
CA MET A 140 -16.37 -23.37 28.55
C MET A 140 -17.50 -23.50 27.52
N PRO A 141 -17.21 -23.94 26.29
CA PRO A 141 -18.23 -24.18 25.27
C PRO A 141 -18.95 -25.50 25.52
N LEU A 142 -20.26 -25.45 25.68
CA LEU A 142 -21.12 -26.62 25.92
C LEU A 142 -22.00 -26.85 24.69
N LEU A 143 -21.63 -27.80 23.84
CA LEU A 143 -22.38 -28.13 22.63
C LEU A 143 -23.55 -29.05 22.97
N THR A 144 -24.77 -28.73 22.51
CA THR A 144 -25.98 -29.51 22.77
C THR A 144 -26.79 -29.75 21.48
N SER A 145 -27.86 -30.54 21.53
CA SER A 145 -28.71 -30.83 20.37
C SER A 145 -29.72 -29.71 20.09
N GLY A 146 -30.12 -29.58 18.83
CA GLY A 146 -31.05 -28.53 18.39
C GLY A 146 -32.45 -28.68 18.96
N ALA A 147 -32.91 -29.92 19.19
CA ALA A 147 -34.20 -30.18 19.82
C ALA A 147 -34.22 -29.70 21.29
N TYR A 148 -33.13 -29.91 22.04
CA TYR A 148 -33.01 -29.37 23.38
C TYR A 148 -32.93 -27.84 23.35
N PHE A 149 -32.00 -27.28 22.57
CA PHE A 149 -31.73 -25.83 22.55
C PHE A 149 -32.93 -24.98 22.08
N ASN A 150 -33.59 -25.38 20.98
CA ASN A 150 -34.73 -24.63 20.43
C ASN A 150 -36.07 -25.01 21.08
N GLY A 151 -36.16 -26.18 21.72
CA GLY A 151 -37.38 -26.71 22.29
C GLY A 151 -37.39 -26.73 23.82
N ALA A 152 -36.82 -27.77 24.42
CA ALA A 152 -36.94 -27.99 25.87
C ALA A 152 -36.30 -26.87 26.71
N LEU A 153 -35.18 -26.29 26.26
CA LEU A 153 -34.49 -25.20 26.93
C LEU A 153 -35.34 -23.92 26.97
N THR A 154 -36.06 -23.58 25.88
CA THR A 154 -36.89 -22.37 25.83
C THR A 154 -38.09 -22.47 26.76
N VAL A 155 -38.59 -23.69 27.00
CA VAL A 155 -39.64 -23.95 28.01
C VAL A 155 -39.07 -23.92 29.44
N GLN A 156 -37.87 -24.45 29.65
CA GLN A 156 -37.21 -24.48 30.97
C GLN A 156 -36.66 -23.11 31.39
N MET A 157 -36.27 -22.28 30.44
CA MET A 157 -35.68 -20.96 30.64
C MET A 157 -36.23 -19.92 29.64
N PRO A 158 -37.52 -19.54 29.74
CA PRO A 158 -38.17 -18.64 28.77
C PRO A 158 -37.59 -17.22 28.77
N GLU A 159 -36.99 -16.78 29.87
CA GLU A 159 -36.38 -15.45 30.04
C GLU A 159 -34.89 -15.43 29.63
N LEU A 160 -34.36 -16.54 29.10
CA LEU A 160 -32.97 -16.60 28.67
C LEU A 160 -32.80 -15.82 27.37
N LEU A 161 -32.04 -14.73 27.41
CA LEU A 161 -31.61 -14.03 26.20
C LEU A 161 -30.67 -14.94 25.41
N SER A 162 -31.15 -15.47 24.29
CA SER A 162 -30.35 -16.19 23.31
C SER A 162 -29.79 -15.21 22.28
N ARG A 163 -28.53 -15.41 21.90
CA ARG A 163 -27.92 -14.73 20.75
C ARG A 163 -27.97 -15.72 19.59
N TYR A 164 -28.66 -15.35 18.52
CA TYR A 164 -28.62 -16.09 17.27
C TYR A 164 -27.56 -15.49 16.37
N ARG A 165 -26.72 -16.35 15.78
CA ARG A 165 -25.82 -15.97 14.70
C ARG A 165 -26.27 -16.71 13.45
N VAL A 166 -26.43 -15.98 12.35
CA VAL A 166 -26.76 -16.54 11.04
C VAL A 166 -25.55 -16.30 10.16
N GLY A 167 -24.98 -17.39 9.62
CA GLY A 167 -23.99 -17.32 8.56
C GLY A 167 -24.68 -17.49 7.22
N MET A 168 -24.28 -16.70 6.22
CA MET A 168 -24.67 -16.87 4.83
C MET A 168 -23.42 -17.22 4.04
N ILE A 169 -23.44 -18.35 3.34
CA ILE A 169 -22.38 -18.72 2.41
C ILE A 169 -22.81 -18.25 1.03
N ALA A 170 -22.04 -17.34 0.43
CA ALA A 170 -22.31 -16.84 -0.90
C ALA A 170 -22.03 -17.91 -1.95
N ASP A 171 -22.95 -18.09 -2.91
CA ASP A 171 -22.69 -18.86 -4.12
C ASP A 171 -21.85 -18.01 -5.08
N LEU A 172 -20.53 -18.20 -5.03
CA LEU A 172 -19.56 -17.41 -5.81
C LEU A 172 -19.69 -17.66 -7.32
N ASP A 173 -20.22 -18.80 -7.77
CA ASP A 173 -20.41 -19.09 -9.19
C ASP A 173 -21.61 -18.30 -9.79
N GLY A 174 -22.52 -17.85 -8.93
CA GLY A 174 -23.72 -17.09 -9.31
C GLY A 174 -23.55 -15.56 -9.32
N ILE A 175 -22.48 -15.02 -8.73
CA ILE A 175 -22.29 -13.57 -8.55
C ILE A 175 -21.37 -13.01 -9.65
N ALA A 176 -21.90 -12.14 -10.51
CA ALA A 176 -21.08 -11.42 -11.47
C ALA A 176 -20.61 -10.06 -10.91
N VAL A 177 -19.54 -9.50 -11.48
CA VAL A 177 -18.98 -8.18 -11.10
C VAL A 177 -20.03 -7.06 -11.12
N ARG A 178 -21.05 -7.15 -11.99
CA ARG A 178 -22.15 -6.18 -12.07
C ARG A 178 -23.15 -6.27 -10.91
N ASP A 179 -23.23 -7.42 -10.26
CA ASP A 179 -24.16 -7.68 -9.15
C ASP A 179 -23.55 -7.21 -7.81
N VAL A 180 -22.22 -7.00 -7.77
CA VAL A 180 -21.46 -6.55 -6.60
C VAL A 180 -22.05 -5.32 -5.90
N PRO A 181 -22.35 -4.20 -6.60
CA PRO A 181 -22.91 -3.02 -5.92
C PRO A 181 -24.25 -3.32 -5.24
N ARG A 182 -25.11 -4.08 -5.93
CA ARG A 182 -26.40 -4.51 -5.37
C ARG A 182 -26.22 -5.43 -4.18
N ALA A 183 -25.30 -6.40 -4.27
CA ALA A 183 -25.02 -7.31 -3.16
C ALA A 183 -24.51 -6.57 -1.92
N LEU A 184 -23.68 -5.53 -2.10
CA LEU A 184 -23.25 -4.66 -1.00
C LEU A 184 -24.41 -3.86 -0.39
N ASP A 185 -25.29 -3.30 -1.23
CA ASP A 185 -26.47 -2.58 -0.76
C ASP A 185 -27.40 -3.51 0.03
N ASP A 186 -27.66 -4.72 -0.49
CA ASP A 186 -28.50 -5.74 0.14
C ASP A 186 -27.87 -6.23 1.48
N LEU A 187 -26.56 -6.47 1.52
CA LEU A 187 -25.83 -6.86 2.75
C LEU A 187 -25.81 -5.75 3.80
N GLY A 188 -25.67 -4.49 3.37
CA GLY A 188 -25.69 -3.33 4.26
C GLY A 188 -27.09 -3.00 4.78
N ALA A 189 -28.13 -3.28 4.00
CA ALA A 189 -29.53 -3.11 4.39
C ALA A 189 -30.00 -4.19 5.38
N TRP A 190 -29.47 -5.41 5.30
CA TRP A 190 -29.95 -6.56 6.07
C TRP A 190 -30.07 -6.33 7.60
N PRO A 191 -29.07 -5.76 8.31
CA PRO A 191 -29.21 -5.51 9.75
C PRO A 191 -30.32 -4.50 10.08
N HIS A 192 -30.57 -3.54 9.19
CA HIS A 192 -31.65 -2.56 9.33
C HIS A 192 -33.01 -3.19 9.06
N GLU A 193 -33.14 -3.98 8.00
CA GLU A 193 -34.38 -4.70 7.67
C GLU A 193 -34.79 -5.67 8.79
N VAL A 194 -33.85 -6.43 9.34
CA VAL A 194 -34.12 -7.34 10.49
C VAL A 194 -34.60 -6.57 11.71
N ARG A 195 -33.99 -5.42 12.00
CA ARG A 195 -34.39 -4.57 13.13
C ARG A 195 -35.79 -4.02 12.93
N ASP A 196 -36.07 -3.49 11.75
CA ASP A 196 -37.31 -2.79 11.46
C ASP A 196 -38.51 -3.76 11.27
N GLU A 197 -38.29 -4.93 10.67
CA GLU A 197 -39.37 -5.92 10.43
C GLU A 197 -39.62 -6.86 11.62
N LEU A 198 -38.57 -7.25 12.36
CA LEU A 198 -38.69 -8.26 13.43
C LEU A 198 -38.59 -7.67 14.84
N ASP A 199 -38.34 -6.36 14.99
CA ASP A 199 -38.14 -5.68 16.28
C ASP A 199 -37.02 -6.34 17.13
N LEU A 200 -35.94 -6.77 16.45
CA LEU A 200 -34.78 -7.43 17.04
C LEU A 200 -33.53 -6.54 16.97
N GLU A 201 -32.70 -6.56 18.01
CA GLU A 201 -31.36 -5.98 17.95
C GLU A 201 -30.46 -6.84 17.04
N ALA A 202 -30.29 -6.39 15.80
CA ALA A 202 -29.37 -6.98 14.84
C ALA A 202 -28.10 -6.13 14.69
N GLY A 203 -26.96 -6.80 14.77
CA GLY A 203 -25.65 -6.32 14.36
C GLY A 203 -24.94 -7.45 13.63
N GLY A 204 -24.25 -7.15 12.54
CA GLY A 204 -23.56 -8.12 11.72
C GLY A 204 -22.11 -7.72 11.53
N ARG A 205 -21.20 -8.69 11.57
CA ARG A 205 -19.89 -8.54 10.95
C ARG A 205 -20.04 -9.11 9.53
N VAL A 206 -19.86 -8.27 8.52
CA VAL A 206 -20.08 -8.64 7.12
C VAL A 206 -18.72 -8.71 6.44
N GLU A 207 -17.88 -9.67 6.85
CA GLU A 207 -16.51 -9.83 6.32
C GLU A 207 -16.54 -10.01 4.79
N PHE A 208 -17.51 -10.77 4.28
CA PHE A 208 -17.75 -10.90 2.85
C PHE A 208 -18.11 -9.56 2.18
N GLY A 209 -18.84 -8.69 2.87
CA GLY A 209 -19.19 -7.35 2.37
C GLY A 209 -17.98 -6.43 2.31
N GLU A 210 -17.09 -6.51 3.28
CA GLU A 210 -15.81 -5.79 3.25
C GLU A 210 -14.92 -6.29 2.10
N ALA A 211 -14.77 -7.60 1.94
CA ALA A 211 -14.04 -8.21 0.82
C ALA A 211 -14.64 -7.81 -0.54
N LEU A 212 -15.97 -7.80 -0.65
CA LEU A 212 -16.67 -7.42 -1.87
C LEU A 212 -16.54 -5.92 -2.18
N ALA A 213 -16.51 -5.07 -1.15
CA ALA A 213 -16.25 -3.64 -1.28
C ALA A 213 -14.80 -3.36 -1.70
N GLN A 214 -13.83 -4.09 -1.13
CA GLN A 214 -12.43 -4.07 -1.56
C GLN A 214 -12.31 -4.50 -3.02
N PHE A 215 -12.91 -5.63 -3.40
CA PHE A 215 -12.92 -6.10 -4.79
C PHE A 215 -13.56 -5.07 -5.75
N ARG A 216 -14.67 -4.43 -5.37
CA ARG A 216 -15.29 -3.36 -6.18
C ARG A 216 -14.32 -2.20 -6.41
N ASN A 217 -13.62 -1.77 -5.36
CA ASN A 217 -12.66 -0.67 -5.44
C ASN A 217 -11.44 -1.07 -6.27
N ALA A 218 -10.85 -2.25 -6.03
CA ALA A 218 -9.75 -2.83 -6.79
C ALA A 218 -10.08 -2.96 -8.29
N SER A 219 -11.28 -3.46 -8.60
CA SER A 219 -11.77 -3.58 -9.98
C SER A 219 -11.96 -2.21 -10.64
N THR A 220 -12.51 -1.23 -9.93
CA THR A 220 -12.68 0.13 -10.45
C THR A 220 -11.34 0.82 -10.69
N PHE A 221 -10.41 0.67 -9.75
CA PHE A 221 -9.04 1.15 -9.84
C PHE A 221 -8.33 0.55 -11.06
N SER A 222 -8.46 -0.76 -11.26
CA SER A 222 -7.89 -1.50 -12.39
C SER A 222 -8.47 -1.11 -13.76
N GLN A 223 -9.75 -0.70 -13.82
CA GLN A 223 -10.42 -0.32 -15.07
C GLN A 223 -10.02 1.06 -15.59
N VAL A 224 -9.67 2.00 -14.71
CA VAL A 224 -9.36 3.38 -15.11
C VAL A 224 -8.17 3.50 -16.05
N PRO A 225 -7.02 2.85 -15.79
CA PRO A 225 -5.90 2.83 -16.72
C PRO A 225 -6.25 2.24 -18.09
N LEU A 226 -7.05 1.19 -18.09
CA LEU A 226 -7.54 0.57 -19.33
C LEU A 226 -8.41 1.54 -20.12
N LEU A 227 -9.29 2.30 -19.44
CA LEU A 227 -10.14 3.31 -20.06
C LEU A 227 -9.35 4.52 -20.57
N LEU A 228 -8.34 4.97 -19.81
CA LEU A 228 -7.38 5.99 -20.24
C LEU A 228 -6.71 5.60 -21.55
N LEU A 229 -6.14 4.38 -21.59
CA LEU A 229 -5.44 3.89 -22.77
C LEU A 229 -6.42 3.63 -23.92
N LEU A 230 -7.62 3.08 -23.65
CA LEU A 230 -8.67 2.91 -24.66
C LEU A 230 -9.06 4.24 -25.31
N LEU A 231 -9.31 5.29 -24.53
CA LEU A 231 -9.62 6.62 -25.03
C LEU A 231 -8.47 7.17 -25.87
N GLN A 232 -7.23 6.99 -25.43
CA GLN A 232 -6.05 7.43 -26.17
C GLN A 232 -5.93 6.70 -27.52
N VAL A 233 -6.07 5.37 -27.53
CA VAL A 233 -6.03 4.54 -28.74
C VAL A 233 -7.19 4.89 -29.67
N ALA A 234 -8.41 5.00 -29.17
CA ALA A 234 -9.58 5.38 -29.95
C ALA A 234 -9.41 6.77 -30.57
N GLY A 235 -8.84 7.73 -29.83
CA GLY A 235 -8.54 9.06 -30.33
C GLY A 235 -7.47 9.05 -31.43
N VAL A 236 -6.40 8.26 -31.28
CA VAL A 236 -5.37 8.09 -32.33
C VAL A 236 -5.94 7.42 -33.58
N VAL A 237 -6.75 6.37 -33.41
CA VAL A 237 -7.44 5.69 -34.52
C VAL A 237 -8.43 6.63 -35.21
N GLY A 238 -9.21 7.40 -34.45
CA GLY A 238 -10.13 8.40 -34.98
C GLY A 238 -9.40 9.49 -35.76
N PHE A 239 -8.32 10.03 -35.20
CA PHE A 239 -7.45 10.98 -35.89
C PHE A 239 -6.89 10.39 -37.20
N TYR A 240 -6.43 9.13 -37.16
CA TYR A 240 -5.95 8.42 -38.33
C TYR A 240 -7.03 8.29 -39.42
N LEU A 241 -8.24 7.88 -39.04
CA LEU A 241 -9.37 7.76 -39.96
C LEU A 241 -9.66 9.10 -40.62
N VAL A 242 -9.65 10.21 -39.88
CA VAL A 242 -9.82 11.57 -40.43
C VAL A 242 -8.73 11.89 -41.46
N VAL A 243 -7.46 11.57 -41.18
CA VAL A 243 -6.35 11.84 -42.10
C VAL A 243 -6.48 11.01 -43.38
N VAL A 244 -6.68 9.70 -43.29
CA VAL A 244 -6.76 8.84 -44.48
C VAL A 244 -8.00 9.14 -45.31
N THR A 245 -9.14 9.36 -44.66
CA THR A 245 -10.36 9.74 -45.37
C THR A 245 -10.18 11.10 -46.05
N SER A 246 -9.55 12.09 -45.41
CA SER A 246 -9.23 13.37 -46.07
C SER A 246 -8.36 13.20 -47.32
N MET A 247 -7.40 12.27 -47.31
CA MET A 247 -6.54 11.97 -48.45
C MET A 247 -7.31 11.23 -49.57
N ALA A 248 -8.13 10.25 -49.20
CA ALA A 248 -9.00 9.56 -50.15
C ALA A 248 -9.98 10.54 -50.83
N ARG A 249 -10.57 11.45 -50.05
CA ARG A 249 -11.51 12.48 -50.55
C ARG A 249 -10.83 13.52 -51.42
N ALA A 250 -9.60 13.94 -51.09
CA ALA A 250 -8.82 14.82 -51.97
C ALA A 250 -8.62 14.21 -53.37
N ARG A 251 -8.51 12.88 -53.47
CA ARG A 251 -8.40 12.16 -54.74
C ARG A 251 -9.74 12.06 -55.47
N GLN A 252 -10.83 11.85 -54.74
CA GLN A 252 -12.20 11.82 -55.28
C GLN A 252 -12.78 13.22 -55.59
N ALA A 253 -12.05 14.30 -55.28
CA ALA A 253 -12.54 15.67 -55.48
C ALA A 253 -12.95 15.95 -56.94
N GLN A 254 -12.26 15.35 -57.91
CA GLN A 254 -12.61 15.46 -59.33
C GLN A 254 -13.96 14.79 -59.65
N GLU A 255 -14.24 13.63 -59.06
CA GLU A 255 -15.52 12.92 -59.23
C GLU A 255 -16.66 13.68 -58.56
N VAL A 256 -16.44 14.16 -57.32
CA VAL A 256 -17.41 14.97 -56.57
C VAL A 256 -17.76 16.25 -57.33
N ALA A 257 -16.78 16.89 -57.98
CA ALA A 257 -17.01 18.06 -58.83
C ALA A 257 -17.91 17.72 -60.03
N VAL A 258 -17.74 16.55 -60.66
CA VAL A 258 -18.60 16.09 -61.75
C VAL A 258 -20.03 15.86 -61.25
N TYR A 259 -20.23 15.17 -60.13
CA TYR A 259 -21.57 14.95 -59.55
C TYR A 259 -22.27 16.27 -59.20
N ARG A 260 -21.53 17.23 -58.62
CA ARG A 260 -22.00 18.60 -58.37
C ARG A 260 -22.41 19.32 -59.66
N SER A 261 -21.58 19.24 -60.70
CA SER A 261 -21.87 19.89 -61.99
C SER A 261 -23.12 19.32 -62.69
N ARG A 262 -23.49 18.07 -62.35
CA ARG A 262 -24.71 17.38 -62.81
C ARG A 262 -25.93 17.64 -61.91
N GLY A 263 -25.82 18.54 -60.93
CA GLY A 263 -26.93 18.98 -60.08
C GLY A 263 -27.11 18.21 -58.76
N ALA A 264 -26.17 17.35 -58.36
CA ALA A 264 -26.26 16.64 -57.08
C ALA A 264 -26.20 17.62 -55.89
N SER A 265 -27.15 17.46 -54.95
CA SER A 265 -27.19 18.27 -53.74
C SER A 265 -26.11 17.84 -52.73
N THR A 266 -25.78 18.73 -51.78
CA THR A 266 -24.83 18.42 -50.70
C THR A 266 -25.34 17.30 -49.79
N SER A 267 -26.67 17.21 -49.58
CA SER A 267 -27.29 16.15 -48.79
C SER A 267 -27.24 14.80 -49.51
N GLN A 268 -27.40 14.78 -50.83
CA GLN A 268 -27.26 13.55 -51.63
C GLN A 268 -25.82 13.02 -51.59
N LEU A 269 -24.83 13.89 -51.73
CA LEU A 269 -23.41 13.51 -51.64
C LEU A 269 -23.03 13.01 -50.24
N LEU A 270 -23.51 13.68 -49.19
CA LEU A 270 -23.29 13.24 -47.82
C LEU A 270 -24.02 11.92 -47.53
N GLY A 271 -25.23 11.74 -48.06
CA GLY A 271 -26.02 10.52 -47.92
C GLY A 271 -25.36 9.30 -48.56
N VAL A 272 -24.78 9.43 -49.75
CA VAL A 272 -24.02 8.35 -50.40
C VAL A 272 -22.83 7.94 -49.53
N ASN A 273 -22.09 8.90 -48.98
CA ASN A 273 -20.96 8.62 -48.10
C ASN A 273 -21.39 8.01 -46.76
N LEU A 274 -22.56 8.39 -46.24
CA LEU A 274 -23.13 7.77 -45.05
C LEU A 274 -23.47 6.30 -45.30
N VAL A 275 -24.05 5.97 -46.46
CA VAL A 275 -24.34 4.58 -46.84
C VAL A 275 -23.06 3.77 -47.02
N GLU A 276 -22.05 4.33 -47.70
CA GLU A 276 -20.73 3.70 -47.85
C GLU A 276 -20.08 3.44 -46.48
N GLY A 277 -20.14 4.42 -45.57
CA GLY A 277 -19.66 4.26 -44.20
C GLY A 277 -20.43 3.19 -43.43
N LEU A 278 -21.77 3.19 -43.49
CA LEU A 278 -22.62 2.22 -42.79
C LEU A 278 -22.37 0.79 -43.25
N LEU A 279 -22.12 0.59 -44.55
CA LEU A 279 -21.77 -0.72 -45.12
C LEU A 279 -20.47 -1.29 -44.54
N ILE A 280 -19.57 -0.43 -44.05
CA ILE A 280 -18.32 -0.83 -43.39
C ILE A 280 -18.53 -0.95 -41.87
N ALA A 281 -19.21 0.02 -41.28
CA ALA A 281 -19.35 0.17 -39.83
C ALA A 281 -20.25 -0.89 -39.19
N VAL A 282 -21.38 -1.26 -39.83
CA VAL A 282 -22.32 -2.24 -39.25
C VAL A 282 -21.72 -3.65 -39.15
N PRO A 283 -21.10 -4.22 -40.21
CA PRO A 283 -20.42 -5.50 -40.08
C PRO A 283 -19.28 -5.45 -39.07
N ALA A 284 -18.54 -4.34 -38.99
CA ALA A 284 -17.47 -4.17 -38.01
C ALA A 284 -18.00 -4.16 -36.57
N ALA A 285 -19.15 -3.53 -36.30
CA ALA A 285 -19.78 -3.52 -34.98
C ALA A 285 -20.29 -4.90 -34.53
N LEU A 286 -20.75 -5.73 -35.47
CA LEU A 286 -21.23 -7.09 -35.19
C LEU A 286 -20.08 -8.09 -35.00
N ILE A 287 -19.03 -7.99 -35.83
CA ILE A 287 -17.89 -8.92 -35.81
C ILE A 287 -16.88 -8.54 -34.72
N GLY A 288 -16.76 -7.25 -34.39
CA GLY A 288 -15.80 -6.71 -33.43
C GLY A 288 -15.80 -7.43 -32.08
N PRO A 289 -16.94 -7.54 -31.37
CA PRO A 289 -17.02 -8.25 -30.09
C PRO A 289 -16.62 -9.74 -30.17
N LEU A 290 -16.91 -10.41 -31.29
CA LEU A 290 -16.54 -11.82 -31.49
C LEU A 290 -15.03 -11.98 -31.68
N LEU A 291 -14.39 -11.08 -32.44
CA LEU A 291 -12.94 -11.03 -32.57
C LEU A 291 -12.28 -10.66 -31.24
N ALA A 292 -12.87 -9.74 -30.48
CA ALA A 292 -12.39 -9.35 -29.16
C ALA A 292 -12.40 -10.55 -28.20
N ARG A 293 -13.46 -11.37 -28.17
CA ARG A 293 -13.50 -12.61 -27.38
C ARG A 293 -12.35 -13.55 -27.72
N LEU A 294 -12.05 -13.75 -29.01
CA LEU A 294 -10.94 -14.60 -29.44
C LEU A 294 -9.59 -14.02 -29.04
N ALA A 295 -9.41 -12.71 -29.18
CA ALA A 295 -8.17 -12.02 -28.82
C ALA A 295 -7.92 -12.07 -27.30
N VAL A 296 -8.94 -11.83 -26.49
CA VAL A 296 -8.87 -11.91 -25.02
C VAL A 296 -8.67 -13.36 -24.58
N GLY A 297 -9.37 -14.32 -25.18
CA GLY A 297 -9.17 -15.75 -24.89
C GLY A 297 -7.72 -16.19 -25.15
N ALA A 298 -7.10 -15.70 -26.23
CA ALA A 298 -5.71 -16.00 -26.58
C ALA A 298 -4.69 -15.42 -25.59
N LEU A 299 -5.04 -14.40 -24.80
CA LEU A 299 -4.14 -13.90 -23.74
C LEU A 299 -3.90 -14.95 -22.65
N GLY A 300 -4.81 -15.91 -22.46
CA GLY A 300 -4.61 -17.01 -21.50
C GLY A 300 -3.38 -17.88 -21.80
N TYR A 301 -2.86 -17.85 -23.04
CA TYR A 301 -1.61 -18.54 -23.41
C TYR A 301 -0.34 -17.73 -23.15
N THR A 302 -0.47 -16.46 -22.75
CA THR A 302 0.69 -15.59 -22.54
C THR A 302 1.27 -15.80 -21.13
N PRO A 303 2.59 -15.58 -20.93
CA PRO A 303 3.22 -15.72 -19.61
C PRO A 303 2.57 -14.86 -18.52
N ALA A 304 1.96 -13.73 -18.89
CA ALA A 304 1.25 -12.84 -17.96
C ALA A 304 0.03 -13.49 -17.29
N PHE A 305 -0.60 -14.48 -17.93
CA PHE A 305 -1.78 -15.18 -17.40
C PHE A 305 -1.54 -16.66 -17.16
N SER A 306 -0.36 -17.20 -17.46
CA SER A 306 -0.09 -18.64 -17.33
C SER A 306 -0.21 -19.13 -15.89
N ASN A 307 0.12 -18.28 -14.90
CA ASN A 307 -0.02 -18.60 -13.48
C ASN A 307 -1.49 -18.74 -13.06
N ILE A 308 -2.41 -18.04 -13.76
CA ILE A 308 -3.85 -18.04 -13.45
C ILE A 308 -4.58 -19.12 -14.26
N THR A 309 -4.24 -19.29 -15.54
CA THR A 309 -4.97 -20.19 -16.44
C THR A 309 -4.37 -21.59 -16.54
N GLY A 310 -3.16 -21.81 -16.03
CA GLY A 310 -2.41 -23.04 -16.26
C GLY A 310 -2.10 -23.30 -17.74
N GLY A 311 -2.11 -22.24 -18.58
CA GLY A 311 -1.91 -22.33 -20.03
C GLY A 311 -3.18 -22.60 -20.84
N GLU A 312 -4.37 -22.52 -20.23
CA GLU A 312 -5.66 -22.55 -20.93
C GLU A 312 -6.12 -21.16 -21.43
N PRO A 313 -7.03 -21.09 -22.43
CA PRO A 313 -7.56 -19.81 -22.86
C PRO A 313 -8.44 -19.15 -21.79
N LEU A 314 -8.33 -17.83 -21.66
CA LEU A 314 -9.17 -17.07 -20.73
C LEU A 314 -10.66 -17.22 -21.09
N ARG A 315 -11.51 -17.38 -20.08
CA ARG A 315 -12.97 -17.46 -20.22
C ARG A 315 -13.55 -16.08 -20.50
N ALA A 316 -13.45 -15.62 -21.74
CA ALA A 316 -14.07 -14.38 -22.19
C ALA A 316 -15.53 -14.60 -22.62
N SER A 317 -16.47 -13.92 -21.94
CA SER A 317 -17.87 -13.81 -22.35
C SER A 317 -18.10 -12.53 -23.16
N VAL A 318 -19.09 -12.55 -24.07
CA VAL A 318 -19.53 -11.35 -24.79
C VAL A 318 -20.86 -10.92 -24.20
N ASN A 319 -20.84 -9.77 -23.52
CA ASN A 319 -22.01 -9.19 -22.89
C ASN A 319 -22.67 -8.14 -23.82
N GLU A 320 -23.87 -7.69 -23.47
CA GLU A 320 -24.59 -6.63 -24.21
C GLU A 320 -23.76 -5.33 -24.27
N ASP A 321 -23.05 -4.99 -23.21
CA ASP A 321 -22.17 -3.82 -23.13
C ASP A 321 -21.06 -3.84 -24.19
N ALA A 322 -20.55 -5.03 -24.54
CA ALA A 322 -19.53 -5.16 -25.58
C ALA A 322 -20.07 -4.75 -26.96
N PHE A 323 -21.34 -5.07 -27.26
CA PHE A 323 -21.99 -4.63 -28.49
C PHE A 323 -22.33 -3.13 -28.46
N LEU A 324 -22.69 -2.58 -27.30
CA LEU A 324 -22.90 -1.14 -27.15
C LEU A 324 -21.60 -0.35 -27.38
N LEU A 325 -20.48 -0.80 -26.81
CA LEU A 325 -19.17 -0.20 -27.04
C LEU A 325 -18.73 -0.33 -28.50
N ALA A 326 -18.95 -1.49 -29.13
CA ALA A 326 -18.66 -1.68 -30.56
C ALA A 326 -19.52 -0.76 -31.44
N ALA A 327 -20.80 -0.57 -31.12
CA ALA A 327 -21.67 0.37 -31.80
C ALA A 327 -21.20 1.83 -31.62
N GLY A 328 -20.76 2.20 -30.42
CA GLY A 328 -20.13 3.50 -30.13
C GLY A 328 -18.86 3.74 -30.95
N GLY A 329 -17.96 2.76 -30.99
CA GLY A 329 -16.76 2.80 -31.83
C GLY A 329 -17.06 2.93 -33.32
N ALA A 330 -18.07 2.20 -33.81
CA ALA A 330 -18.55 2.29 -35.19
C ALA A 330 -19.14 3.68 -35.49
N ALA A 331 -19.90 4.27 -34.57
CA ALA A 331 -20.43 5.63 -34.69
C ALA A 331 -19.30 6.68 -34.73
N LEU A 332 -18.28 6.54 -33.89
CA LEU A 332 -17.09 7.40 -33.92
C LEU A 332 -16.33 7.28 -35.24
N ALA A 333 -16.13 6.07 -35.75
CA ALA A 333 -15.49 5.83 -37.04
C ALA A 333 -16.28 6.45 -38.20
N LEU A 334 -17.61 6.30 -38.20
CA LEU A 334 -18.50 6.97 -39.16
C LEU A 334 -18.37 8.49 -39.08
N GLY A 335 -18.38 9.06 -37.88
CA GLY A 335 -18.17 10.49 -37.66
C GLY A 335 -16.82 10.98 -38.21
N ALA A 336 -15.75 10.23 -37.94
CA ALA A 336 -14.40 10.51 -38.45
C ALA A 336 -14.33 10.46 -39.98
N MET A 337 -15.08 9.56 -40.63
CA MET A 337 -15.18 9.49 -42.10
C MET A 337 -16.02 10.62 -42.70
N LEU A 338 -17.08 11.06 -42.02
CA LEU A 338 -17.98 12.10 -42.48
C LEU A 338 -17.41 13.53 -42.30
N LEU A 339 -16.61 13.76 -41.26
CA LEU A 339 -16.01 15.07 -40.96
C LEU A 339 -15.28 15.71 -42.16
N PRO A 340 -14.33 15.03 -42.84
CA PRO A 340 -13.65 15.60 -44.01
C PRO A 340 -14.58 15.83 -45.22
N THR A 341 -15.63 15.01 -45.38
CA THR A 341 -16.55 15.15 -46.52
C THR A 341 -17.41 16.41 -46.42
N ILE A 342 -17.85 16.77 -45.22
CA ILE A 342 -18.57 18.03 -44.99
C ILE A 342 -17.71 19.23 -45.39
N GLY A 343 -16.42 19.22 -45.02
CA GLY A 343 -15.46 20.25 -45.41
C GLY A 343 -15.24 20.31 -46.93
N ALA A 344 -14.99 19.18 -47.57
CA ALA A 344 -14.74 19.08 -49.01
C ALA A 344 -15.95 19.53 -49.85
N VAL A 345 -17.17 19.12 -49.48
CA VAL A 345 -18.41 19.45 -50.20
C VAL A 345 -18.75 20.95 -50.14
N ARG A 346 -18.33 21.65 -49.07
CA ARG A 346 -18.47 23.11 -48.93
C ARG A 346 -17.47 23.89 -49.78
N GLN A 347 -16.24 23.38 -49.93
CA GLN A 347 -15.15 24.05 -50.68
C GLN A 347 -15.23 23.83 -52.20
N ALA A 348 -15.92 22.77 -52.65
CA ALA A 348 -16.01 22.35 -54.06
C ALA A 348 -16.61 23.37 -55.07
N ILE A 349 -17.20 24.50 -54.64
CA ILE A 349 -17.79 25.50 -55.55
C ILE A 349 -16.87 26.71 -55.81
N ALA A 350 -16.02 27.10 -54.85
CA ALA A 350 -15.30 28.38 -54.93
C ALA A 350 -13.82 28.26 -55.37
N ASP A 351 -13.20 27.10 -55.16
CA ASP A 351 -11.74 26.97 -55.18
C ASP A 351 -11.16 26.07 -56.29
N ALA A 352 -11.96 25.21 -56.93
CA ALA A 352 -11.50 24.31 -57.99
C ALA A 352 -10.86 25.04 -59.20
N SER A 353 -11.19 26.32 -59.40
CA SER A 353 -10.60 27.18 -60.44
C SER A 353 -9.54 28.17 -59.91
N ARG A 354 -9.47 28.41 -58.58
CA ARG A 354 -8.52 29.36 -57.96
C ARG A 354 -7.25 28.69 -57.42
N GLU A 355 -7.34 27.43 -56.98
CA GLU A 355 -6.19 26.68 -56.42
C GLU A 355 -5.09 26.37 -57.44
N GLN A 356 -5.39 26.34 -58.75
CA GLN A 356 -4.35 26.21 -59.79
C GLN A 356 -3.45 27.45 -59.91
N ALA A 357 -3.88 28.61 -59.39
CA ALA A 357 -3.15 29.88 -59.51
C ALA A 357 -2.41 30.32 -58.23
N ARG A 358 -2.83 29.88 -57.04
CA ARG A 358 -2.15 30.15 -55.75
C ARG A 358 -2.31 28.96 -54.79
N PRO A 359 -1.23 28.46 -54.15
CA PRO A 359 -1.34 27.41 -53.13
C PRO A 359 -2.25 27.88 -51.99
N ALA A 360 -3.21 27.04 -51.60
CA ALA A 360 -4.18 27.35 -50.56
C ALA A 360 -3.49 27.83 -49.26
N GLU A 361 -3.97 28.96 -48.74
CA GLU A 361 -3.57 29.49 -47.44
C GLU A 361 -3.93 28.51 -46.32
N ARG A 362 -3.02 28.41 -45.33
CA ARG A 362 -3.09 27.71 -44.04
C ARG A 362 -4.46 27.10 -43.70
N GLY A 363 -4.50 25.77 -43.53
CA GLY A 363 -5.72 25.03 -43.17
C GLY A 363 -6.50 25.64 -41.99
N TRP A 364 -7.84 25.51 -42.03
CA TRP A 364 -8.78 26.18 -41.13
C TRP A 364 -8.40 26.10 -39.63
N PHE A 365 -7.85 24.96 -39.21
CA PHE A 365 -7.42 24.71 -37.83
C PHE A 365 -6.32 25.68 -37.35
N ARG A 366 -5.34 26.00 -38.21
CA ARG A 366 -4.31 27.01 -37.91
C ARG A 366 -4.79 28.44 -38.13
N ARG A 367 -5.77 28.64 -39.03
CA ARG A 367 -6.33 29.97 -39.33
C ARG A 367 -7.06 30.56 -38.13
N TYR A 368 -7.78 29.73 -37.39
CA TYR A 368 -8.52 30.11 -36.18
C TYR A 368 -7.76 29.84 -34.88
N HIS A 369 -6.47 29.48 -34.95
CA HIS A 369 -5.65 29.16 -33.78
C HIS A 369 -6.26 28.09 -32.86
N LEU A 370 -6.98 27.11 -33.43
CA LEU A 370 -7.57 26.00 -32.67
C LEU A 370 -6.49 25.08 -32.10
N ASP A 371 -5.30 25.08 -32.70
CA ASP A 371 -4.09 24.44 -32.15
C ASP A 371 -3.68 25.06 -30.81
N LEU A 372 -3.73 26.39 -30.67
CA LEU A 372 -3.48 27.07 -29.39
C LEU A 372 -4.60 26.87 -28.39
N ALA A 373 -5.86 26.83 -28.82
CA ALA A 373 -6.98 26.53 -27.95
C ALA A 373 -6.86 25.12 -27.35
N LEU A 374 -6.43 24.13 -28.15
CA LEU A 374 -6.18 22.78 -27.69
C LEU A 374 -5.04 22.70 -26.66
N VAL A 375 -3.97 23.48 -26.85
CA VAL A 375 -2.87 23.60 -25.89
C VAL A 375 -3.33 24.27 -24.59
N ALA A 376 -4.17 25.31 -24.69
CA ALA A 376 -4.75 25.95 -23.51
C ALA A 376 -5.68 24.99 -22.74
N LEU A 377 -6.48 24.18 -23.45
CA LEU A 377 -7.29 23.13 -22.85
C LEU A 377 -6.43 22.06 -22.17
N ALA A 378 -5.36 21.59 -22.82
CA ALA A 378 -4.41 20.65 -22.22
C ALA A 378 -3.76 21.23 -20.95
N GLY A 379 -3.38 22.51 -20.96
CA GLY A 379 -2.85 23.20 -19.79
C GLY A 379 -3.88 23.36 -18.66
N LEU A 380 -5.15 23.58 -18.99
CA LEU A 380 -6.24 23.68 -18.01
C LEU A 380 -6.55 22.32 -17.38
N LEU A 381 -6.61 21.26 -18.18
CA LEU A 381 -6.77 19.89 -17.68
C LEU A 381 -5.59 19.48 -16.80
N PHE A 382 -4.36 19.80 -17.22
CA PHE A 382 -3.17 19.57 -16.41
C PHE A 382 -3.23 20.33 -15.07
N TRP A 383 -3.61 21.62 -15.11
CA TRP A 383 -3.80 22.41 -13.89
C TRP A 383 -4.89 21.85 -12.97
N GLN A 384 -5.98 21.33 -13.53
CA GLN A 384 -7.06 20.70 -12.78
C GLN A 384 -6.62 19.36 -12.14
N LEU A 385 -5.81 18.58 -12.85
CA LEU A 385 -5.19 17.35 -12.32
C LEU A 385 -4.23 17.67 -11.17
N ASP A 386 -3.33 18.64 -11.38
CA ASP A 386 -2.36 19.10 -10.37
C ASP A 386 -3.05 19.59 -9.08
N ARG A 387 -4.18 20.31 -9.23
CA ARG A 387 -4.99 20.79 -8.09
C ARG A 387 -5.74 19.68 -7.36
N ARG A 388 -6.14 18.61 -8.05
CA ARG A 388 -6.93 17.51 -7.47
C ARG A 388 -6.05 16.39 -6.92
N GLY A 389 -4.81 16.27 -7.37
CA GLY A 389 -3.85 15.26 -6.92
C GLY A 389 -4.11 13.84 -7.46
N ALA A 390 -5.38 13.48 -7.72
CA ALA A 390 -5.76 12.19 -8.28
C ALA A 390 -6.82 12.32 -9.38
N VAL A 391 -6.88 11.31 -10.26
CA VAL A 391 -7.98 11.15 -11.24
C VAL A 391 -9.28 10.67 -10.58
N PHE A 392 -9.14 10.08 -9.40
CA PHE A 392 -10.22 9.48 -8.62
C PHE A 392 -10.77 10.44 -7.56
N ASP A 393 -12.08 10.35 -7.33
CA ASP A 393 -12.73 10.94 -6.17
C ASP A 393 -13.03 9.86 -5.13
N PRO A 394 -12.24 9.75 -4.04
CA PRO A 394 -12.46 8.76 -2.98
C PRO A 394 -13.69 9.07 -2.12
N GLN A 395 -14.28 10.27 -2.19
CA GLN A 395 -15.45 10.68 -1.40
C GLN A 395 -16.77 10.55 -2.15
N SER A 396 -16.79 9.86 -3.29
CA SER A 396 -18.00 9.71 -4.11
C SER A 396 -19.02 8.75 -3.46
N VAL A 397 -20.30 9.13 -3.50
CA VAL A 397 -21.40 8.32 -2.96
C VAL A 397 -21.55 7.05 -3.81
N GLY A 398 -21.22 5.88 -3.23
CA GLY A 398 -21.29 4.58 -3.90
C GLY A 398 -19.93 3.96 -4.30
N GLY A 399 -18.81 4.56 -3.87
CA GLY A 399 -17.46 4.04 -4.13
C GLY A 399 -16.63 4.99 -4.98
N TRP A 400 -15.57 4.48 -5.61
CA TRP A 400 -14.67 5.31 -6.42
C TRP A 400 -15.31 5.71 -7.74
N GLN A 401 -15.26 6.99 -8.10
CA GLN A 401 -15.61 7.48 -9.44
C GLN A 401 -14.45 8.26 -10.06
N ALA A 402 -14.21 8.01 -11.34
CA ALA A 402 -13.25 8.77 -12.13
C ALA A 402 -13.98 9.88 -12.91
N ASP A 403 -13.42 11.09 -12.93
CA ASP A 403 -13.96 12.19 -13.73
C ASP A 403 -13.71 11.93 -15.23
N PRO A 404 -14.76 11.74 -16.05
CA PRO A 404 -14.60 11.43 -17.47
C PRO A 404 -13.81 12.50 -18.25
N LEU A 405 -13.85 13.76 -17.81
CA LEU A 405 -13.11 14.85 -18.45
C LEU A 405 -11.61 14.73 -18.16
N LEU A 406 -11.25 14.36 -16.92
CA LEU A 406 -9.86 14.15 -16.53
C LEU A 406 -9.27 12.91 -17.20
N LEU A 407 -10.08 11.87 -17.43
CA LEU A 407 -9.69 10.69 -18.18
C LEU A 407 -9.31 11.00 -19.64
N LEU A 408 -9.84 12.08 -20.22
CA LEU A 408 -9.48 12.52 -21.57
C LEU A 408 -8.16 13.30 -21.64
N SER A 409 -7.55 13.63 -20.50
CA SER A 409 -6.34 14.46 -20.43
C SER A 409 -5.17 13.94 -21.27
N PRO A 410 -4.71 12.67 -21.14
CA PRO A 410 -3.58 12.20 -21.94
C PRO A 410 -3.86 12.22 -23.45
N LEU A 411 -5.10 11.98 -23.87
CA LEU A 411 -5.51 12.14 -25.26
C LEU A 411 -5.43 13.61 -25.71
N VAL A 412 -5.96 14.54 -24.92
CA VAL A 412 -5.93 15.98 -25.25
C VAL A 412 -4.50 16.51 -25.26
N MET A 413 -3.65 16.05 -24.33
CA MET A 413 -2.24 16.41 -24.24
C MET A 413 -1.42 15.86 -25.41
N THR A 414 -1.60 14.59 -25.78
CA THR A 414 -0.98 14.03 -27.01
C THR A 414 -1.42 14.80 -28.25
N ALA A 415 -2.71 15.11 -28.38
CA ALA A 415 -3.24 15.88 -29.50
C ALA A 415 -2.70 17.32 -29.52
N ALA A 416 -2.60 17.98 -28.36
CA ALA A 416 -2.01 19.31 -28.22
C ALA A 416 -0.52 19.33 -28.60
N ALA A 417 0.24 18.34 -28.14
CA ALA A 417 1.64 18.18 -28.49
C ALA A 417 1.83 17.90 -29.98
N ALA A 418 1.02 17.01 -30.56
CA ALA A 418 1.02 16.76 -32.00
C ALA A 418 0.70 18.02 -32.81
N ALA A 419 -0.30 18.82 -32.38
CA ALA A 419 -0.63 20.11 -32.99
C ALA A 419 0.53 21.12 -32.88
N MET A 420 1.23 21.15 -31.74
CA MET A 420 2.42 21.99 -31.54
C MET A 420 3.57 21.57 -32.46
N VAL A 421 3.82 20.26 -32.59
CA VAL A 421 4.83 19.73 -33.53
C VAL A 421 4.50 20.12 -34.96
N LEU A 422 3.23 20.05 -35.37
CA LEU A 422 2.81 20.55 -36.70
C LEU A 422 3.10 22.04 -36.88
N ARG A 423 2.92 22.84 -35.83
CA ARG A 423 3.20 24.28 -35.86
C ARG A 423 4.70 24.55 -35.98
N LEU A 424 5.52 23.77 -35.28
CA LEU A 424 6.98 23.88 -35.27
C LEU A 424 7.65 23.18 -36.47
N TYR A 425 6.95 22.31 -37.19
CA TYR A 425 7.52 21.54 -38.31
C TYR A 425 8.08 22.43 -39.43
N SER A 426 7.32 23.43 -39.89
CA SER A 426 7.79 24.35 -40.93
C SER A 426 9.00 25.20 -40.50
N PRO A 427 9.02 25.85 -39.32
CA PRO A 427 10.22 26.56 -38.87
C PRO A 427 11.40 25.61 -38.60
N ALA A 428 11.16 24.40 -38.08
CA ALA A 428 12.20 23.39 -37.90
C ALA A 428 12.86 22.98 -39.24
N LEU A 429 12.06 22.80 -40.29
CA LEU A 429 12.59 22.56 -41.64
C LEU A 429 13.43 23.73 -42.15
N ARG A 430 13.01 24.99 -41.91
CA ARG A 430 13.81 26.17 -42.29
C ARG A 430 15.15 26.20 -41.54
N LEU A 431 15.12 25.91 -40.24
CA LEU A 431 16.33 25.80 -39.43
C LEU A 431 17.24 24.67 -39.93
N ALA A 432 16.70 23.50 -40.23
CA ALA A 432 17.44 22.37 -40.80
C ALA A 432 18.05 22.72 -42.17
N THR A 433 17.30 23.43 -43.04
CA THR A 433 17.85 23.92 -44.31
C THR A 433 18.99 24.89 -44.08
N TRP A 434 18.95 25.70 -43.02
CA TRP A 434 20.00 26.66 -42.69
C TRP A 434 21.25 25.95 -42.15
N LEU A 435 21.10 24.99 -41.23
CA LEU A 435 22.21 24.19 -40.67
C LEU A 435 22.88 23.28 -41.69
N LEU A 436 22.11 22.69 -42.60
CA LEU A 436 22.60 21.69 -43.56
C LEU A 436 23.05 22.31 -44.90
N ARG A 437 23.01 23.65 -45.04
CA ARG A 437 23.61 24.39 -46.17
C ARG A 437 25.06 23.99 -46.52
N PRO A 438 25.94 23.65 -45.56
CA PRO A 438 27.32 23.26 -45.87
C PRO A 438 27.44 21.91 -46.57
N LEU A 439 26.46 21.01 -46.39
CA LEU A 439 26.49 19.64 -46.92
C LEU A 439 26.07 19.64 -48.40
N ARG A 440 27.05 19.73 -49.31
CA ARG A 440 26.86 19.82 -50.77
C ARG A 440 26.52 18.50 -51.47
N GLY A 441 25.70 17.63 -50.86
CA GLY A 441 25.27 16.37 -51.47
C GLY A 441 23.95 16.50 -52.23
N ILE A 442 23.91 16.09 -53.51
CA ILE A 442 22.69 16.10 -54.36
C ILE A 442 21.49 15.45 -53.65
N THR A 443 21.73 14.36 -52.90
CA THR A 443 20.71 13.63 -52.13
C THR A 443 20.12 14.47 -50.99
N VAL A 444 20.97 15.19 -50.26
CA VAL A 444 20.57 16.01 -49.10
C VAL A 444 19.84 17.27 -49.57
N THR A 445 20.34 17.94 -50.62
CA THR A 445 19.70 19.11 -51.20
C THR A 445 18.35 18.79 -51.85
N LEU A 446 18.22 17.64 -52.50
CA LEU A 446 16.94 17.21 -53.09
C LEU A 446 15.94 16.75 -52.03
N GLY A 447 16.38 16.06 -50.98
CA GLY A 447 15.50 15.61 -49.89
C GLY A 447 14.94 16.78 -49.07
N ILE A 448 15.81 17.68 -48.62
CA ILE A 448 15.43 18.84 -47.79
C ILE A 448 14.69 19.91 -48.61
N GLY A 449 15.18 20.20 -49.82
CA GLY A 449 14.53 21.15 -50.72
C GLY A 449 13.12 20.72 -51.14
N ARG A 450 12.83 19.41 -51.13
CA ARG A 450 11.47 18.87 -51.32
C ARG A 450 10.61 18.98 -50.07
N ALA A 451 11.14 18.56 -48.92
CA ALA A 451 10.42 18.63 -47.65
C ALA A 451 9.92 20.05 -47.32
N GLY A 452 10.68 21.08 -47.73
CA GLY A 452 10.29 22.48 -47.57
C GLY A 452 9.23 23.01 -48.55
N ARG A 453 8.99 22.34 -49.70
CA ARG A 453 8.04 22.78 -50.74
C ARG A 453 6.64 22.18 -50.59
N ASP A 454 6.54 20.93 -50.12
CA ASP A 454 5.27 20.30 -49.75
C ASP A 454 5.30 19.79 -48.30
N PRO A 455 5.25 20.70 -47.31
CA PRO A 455 5.36 20.34 -45.90
C PRO A 455 4.15 19.52 -45.40
N ALA A 456 3.01 19.54 -46.10
CA ALA A 456 1.79 18.88 -45.65
C ALA A 456 1.91 17.35 -45.65
N THR A 457 2.59 16.78 -46.64
CA THR A 457 2.75 15.33 -46.77
C THR A 457 3.71 14.75 -45.72
N GLY A 458 4.86 15.40 -45.50
CA GLY A 458 5.81 14.99 -44.46
C GLY A 458 5.24 15.16 -43.04
N ALA A 459 4.49 16.24 -42.80
CA ALA A 459 3.88 16.51 -41.49
C ALA A 459 2.81 15.46 -41.10
N ARG A 460 2.02 14.95 -42.05
CA ARG A 460 1.05 13.87 -41.78
C ARG A 460 1.73 12.57 -41.35
N LEU A 461 2.76 12.16 -42.09
CA LEU A 461 3.53 10.94 -41.80
C LEU A 461 4.26 11.06 -40.47
N LEU A 462 4.88 12.22 -40.22
CA LEU A 462 5.52 12.51 -38.94
C LEU A 462 4.54 12.34 -37.78
N LEU A 463 3.33 12.86 -37.93
CA LEU A 463 2.34 12.85 -36.88
C LEU A 463 1.80 11.43 -36.62
N LEU A 464 1.57 10.63 -37.67
CA LEU A 464 1.20 9.22 -37.50
C LEU A 464 2.25 8.42 -36.75
N VAL A 465 3.53 8.57 -37.14
CA VAL A 465 4.65 7.90 -36.47
C VAL A 465 4.78 8.38 -35.03
N LEU A 466 4.69 9.70 -34.81
CA LEU A 466 4.81 10.31 -33.49
C LEU A 466 3.70 9.84 -32.55
N THR A 467 2.43 9.88 -32.96
CA THR A 467 1.32 9.46 -32.08
C THR A 467 1.38 7.97 -31.77
N ALA A 468 1.74 7.16 -32.75
CA ALA A 468 1.89 5.72 -32.56
C ALA A 468 3.00 5.38 -31.57
N ILE A 469 4.17 6.01 -31.72
CA ILE A 469 5.31 5.79 -30.84
C ILE A 469 5.09 6.44 -29.47
N ALA A 470 4.35 7.54 -29.38
CA ALA A 470 3.95 8.12 -28.10
C ALA A 470 3.01 7.21 -27.32
N VAL A 471 1.98 6.63 -27.96
CA VAL A 471 1.12 5.62 -27.33
C VAL A 471 1.94 4.38 -26.94
N GLY A 472 2.87 3.95 -27.80
CA GLY A 472 3.72 2.81 -27.50
C GLY A 472 4.72 3.01 -26.39
N ALA A 473 5.35 4.18 -26.33
CA ALA A 473 6.22 4.55 -25.23
C ALA A 473 5.42 4.72 -23.93
N PHE A 474 4.18 5.21 -24.02
CA PHE A 474 3.28 5.26 -22.86
C PHE A 474 2.98 3.85 -22.34
N ALA A 475 2.51 2.95 -23.20
CA ALA A 475 2.21 1.56 -22.84
C ALA A 475 3.45 0.81 -22.32
N ALA A 476 4.60 0.98 -22.98
CA ALA A 476 5.87 0.37 -22.59
C ALA A 476 6.49 0.94 -21.31
N SER A 477 5.97 2.06 -20.79
CA SER A 477 6.40 2.59 -19.50
C SER A 477 5.37 2.31 -18.40
N TYR A 478 4.09 2.50 -18.71
CA TYR A 478 2.99 2.38 -17.75
C TYR A 478 2.85 0.95 -17.19
N ALA A 479 2.70 -0.03 -18.09
CA ALA A 479 2.49 -1.44 -17.71
C ALA A 479 3.58 -1.99 -16.78
N PRO A 480 4.89 -1.91 -17.12
CA PRO A 480 5.95 -2.40 -16.24
C PRO A 480 6.08 -1.57 -14.96
N THR A 481 5.82 -0.26 -14.99
CA THR A 481 5.87 0.58 -13.76
C THR A 481 4.81 0.16 -12.75
N VAL A 482 3.58 -0.10 -13.21
CA VAL A 482 2.50 -0.55 -12.32
C VAL A 482 2.78 -1.94 -11.78
N ALA A 483 3.23 -2.87 -12.63
CA ALA A 483 3.62 -4.22 -12.19
C ALA A 483 4.73 -4.17 -11.14
N GLN A 484 5.80 -3.42 -11.40
CA GLN A 484 6.91 -3.22 -10.46
C GLN A 484 6.43 -2.59 -9.16
N SER A 485 5.47 -1.67 -9.21
CA SER A 485 4.96 -1.03 -8.00
C SER A 485 4.26 -1.99 -7.04
N PHE A 486 3.55 -3.00 -7.54
CA PHE A 486 2.95 -4.00 -6.66
C PHE A 486 4.03 -4.78 -5.88
N GLU A 487 5.12 -5.16 -6.55
CA GLU A 487 6.28 -5.79 -5.92
C GLU A 487 6.97 -4.82 -4.95
N ASP A 488 7.33 -3.61 -5.38
CA ASP A 488 7.97 -2.58 -4.55
C ASP A 488 7.18 -2.29 -3.27
N ARG A 489 5.84 -2.26 -3.35
CA ARG A 489 4.95 -2.08 -2.19
C ARG A 489 4.99 -3.27 -1.25
N ALA A 490 5.05 -4.50 -1.78
CA ALA A 490 5.18 -5.70 -0.96
C ALA A 490 6.51 -5.70 -0.20
N TYR A 491 7.63 -5.45 -0.91
CA TYR A 491 8.96 -5.29 -0.32
C TYR A 491 8.98 -4.17 0.74
N TYR A 492 8.39 -3.00 0.45
CA TYR A 492 8.36 -1.89 1.38
C TYR A 492 7.49 -2.16 2.61
N ALA A 493 6.31 -2.75 2.45
CA ALA A 493 5.39 -3.01 3.55
C ALA A 493 5.89 -4.12 4.49
N HIS A 494 6.53 -5.16 3.93
CA HIS A 494 7.08 -6.28 4.69
C HIS A 494 8.42 -5.94 5.32
N GLY A 495 9.37 -5.42 4.52
CA GLY A 495 10.76 -5.25 4.91
C GLY A 495 11.56 -6.53 4.63
N PRO A 496 11.86 -7.36 5.66
CA PRO A 496 12.53 -8.66 5.49
C PRO A 496 11.63 -9.73 4.86
N ASP A 497 12.25 -10.85 4.46
CA ASP A 497 11.57 -12.03 3.93
C ASP A 497 10.51 -12.59 4.88
N MET A 498 10.78 -12.58 6.18
CA MET A 498 9.83 -12.96 7.21
C MET A 498 9.81 -11.94 8.35
N ARG A 499 8.61 -11.55 8.76
CA ARG A 499 8.36 -10.70 9.93
C ARG A 499 7.30 -11.30 10.81
N ALA A 500 7.56 -11.43 12.10
CA ALA A 500 6.55 -11.87 13.08
C ALA A 500 6.50 -10.93 14.28
N ALA A 501 5.30 -10.69 14.81
CA ALA A 501 5.17 -9.98 16.09
C ALA A 501 5.67 -10.86 17.24
N ILE A 502 6.22 -10.28 18.28
CA ILE A 502 6.71 -11.00 19.47
C ILE A 502 5.77 -10.68 20.64
N ALA A 503 5.37 -11.72 21.37
CA ALA A 503 4.69 -11.66 22.65
C ALA A 503 5.45 -12.49 23.70
N ASP A 504 5.19 -12.22 24.99
CA ASP A 504 5.70 -12.98 26.13
C ASP A 504 7.21 -13.31 26.03
N PHE A 505 8.01 -12.26 25.89
CA PHE A 505 9.44 -12.37 25.66
C PHE A 505 10.22 -12.58 26.96
N ASP A 506 10.91 -13.72 27.06
CA ASP A 506 11.86 -14.00 28.14
C ASP A 506 13.30 -13.80 27.65
N LEU A 507 14.01 -12.85 28.26
CA LEU A 507 15.31 -12.34 27.78
C LEU A 507 16.43 -13.41 27.78
N PRO A 508 16.60 -14.30 28.78
CA PRO A 508 17.66 -15.31 28.74
C PRO A 508 17.38 -16.43 27.73
N ALA A 509 16.14 -16.93 27.68
CA ALA A 509 15.74 -18.02 26.78
C ALA A 509 15.75 -17.58 25.31
N SER A 510 15.42 -16.31 25.05
CA SER A 510 15.36 -15.74 23.70
C SER A 510 16.71 -15.58 22.99
N HIS A 511 17.81 -15.33 23.72
CA HIS A 511 19.14 -15.29 23.10
C HIS A 511 19.52 -16.66 22.53
N GLU A 512 19.28 -17.73 23.30
CA GLU A 512 19.51 -19.09 22.82
C GLU A 512 18.58 -19.46 21.66
N GLY A 513 17.31 -19.07 21.71
CA GLY A 513 16.35 -19.29 20.64
C GLY A 513 16.76 -18.60 19.32
N LEU A 514 17.19 -17.34 19.39
CA LEU A 514 17.66 -16.59 18.22
C LEU A 514 18.93 -17.20 17.62
N ASP A 515 19.87 -17.64 18.44
CA ASP A 515 21.08 -18.32 17.97
C ASP A 515 20.78 -19.70 17.35
N ARG A 516 19.79 -20.43 17.89
CA ARG A 516 19.28 -21.67 17.26
C ARG A 516 18.67 -21.37 15.90
N LEU A 517 17.87 -20.31 15.77
CA LEU A 517 17.25 -19.91 14.51
C LEU A 517 18.30 -19.53 13.45
N ARG A 518 19.33 -18.77 13.83
CA ARG A 518 20.47 -18.45 12.94
C ARG A 518 21.28 -19.69 12.53
N ALA A 519 21.18 -20.78 13.28
CA ALA A 519 21.86 -22.04 12.98
C ALA A 519 21.00 -23.02 12.16
N VAL A 520 19.74 -22.68 11.87
CA VAL A 520 18.88 -23.46 10.97
C VAL A 520 19.42 -23.32 9.54
N ASP A 521 19.50 -24.44 8.82
CA ASP A 521 19.87 -24.43 7.41
C ASP A 521 18.89 -23.54 6.62
N ASP A 522 19.38 -22.80 5.63
CA ASP A 522 18.61 -21.86 4.80
C ASP A 522 18.14 -20.56 5.48
N VAL A 523 18.52 -20.29 6.74
CA VAL A 523 18.39 -18.97 7.38
C VAL A 523 19.71 -18.21 7.25
N GLU A 524 19.73 -17.07 6.56
CA GLU A 524 20.94 -16.26 6.40
C GLU A 524 21.15 -15.31 7.59
N GLN A 525 20.08 -14.64 8.02
CA GLN A 525 20.11 -13.71 9.14
C GLN A 525 18.80 -13.78 9.94
N ALA A 526 18.90 -13.55 11.25
CA ALA A 526 17.75 -13.31 12.11
C ALA A 526 18.09 -12.25 13.15
N LEU A 527 17.19 -11.28 13.33
CA LEU A 527 17.36 -10.19 14.29
C LEU A 527 16.03 -9.80 14.93
N VAL A 528 16.12 -9.14 16.08
CA VAL A 528 14.96 -8.59 16.77
C VAL A 528 14.90 -7.08 16.61
N VAL A 529 13.68 -6.56 16.50
CA VAL A 529 13.39 -5.13 16.33
C VAL A 529 12.39 -4.70 17.38
N HIS A 530 12.56 -3.48 17.88
CA HIS A 530 11.59 -2.86 18.77
C HIS A 530 10.86 -1.73 18.03
N ARG A 531 9.54 -1.85 17.97
CA ARG A 531 8.64 -0.86 17.39
C ARG A 531 7.80 -0.24 18.49
N SER A 532 7.85 1.08 18.58
CA SER A 532 7.03 1.85 19.51
C SER A 532 6.70 3.22 18.92
N SER A 533 6.35 4.19 19.76
CA SER A 533 6.14 5.57 19.35
C SER A 533 6.90 6.51 20.26
N ILE A 534 7.37 7.61 19.68
CA ILE A 534 8.05 8.68 20.39
C ILE A 534 7.25 9.97 20.27
N GLY A 535 6.87 10.52 21.42
CA GLY A 535 6.11 11.75 21.50
C GLY A 535 6.94 12.95 21.07
N VAL A 536 6.30 13.86 20.35
CA VAL A 536 6.91 15.10 19.86
C VAL A 536 6.77 16.18 20.95
N PRO A 537 7.80 17.02 21.21
CA PRO A 537 7.73 18.06 22.24
C PRO A 537 6.54 19.03 22.13
N ARG A 538 6.06 19.28 20.90
CA ARG A 538 4.93 20.18 20.60
C ARG A 538 3.57 19.46 20.61
N GLY A 539 3.53 18.18 20.99
CA GLY A 539 2.32 17.34 20.99
C GLY A 539 2.24 16.40 19.79
N GLY A 540 1.52 15.28 19.98
CA GLY A 540 1.49 14.15 19.04
C GLY A 540 2.62 13.16 19.29
N ALA A 541 2.64 12.07 18.52
CA ALA A 541 3.70 11.07 18.52
C ALA A 541 3.97 10.61 17.09
N VAL A 542 5.20 10.14 16.86
CA VAL A 542 5.61 9.53 15.60
C VAL A 542 6.08 8.10 15.88
N PRO A 543 5.90 7.16 14.95
CA PRO A 543 6.53 5.84 15.00
C PRO A 543 8.03 5.91 15.30
N LEU A 544 8.48 5.06 16.23
CA LEU A 544 9.88 4.82 16.58
C LEU A 544 10.23 3.38 16.23
N LEU A 545 11.27 3.20 15.41
CA LEU A 545 11.83 1.89 15.10
C LEU A 545 13.23 1.79 15.66
N ALA A 546 13.51 0.74 16.40
CA ALA A 546 14.81 0.50 17.03
C ALA A 546 15.37 -0.83 16.54
N VAL A 547 16.51 -0.76 15.87
CA VAL A 547 17.13 -1.89 15.15
C VAL A 547 18.40 -2.31 15.88
N GLN A 548 18.57 -3.61 16.13
CA GLN A 548 19.70 -4.14 16.91
C GLN A 548 21.04 -4.11 16.18
N ASP A 549 21.05 -4.51 14.91
CA ASP A 549 22.25 -4.46 14.07
C ASP A 549 21.91 -3.74 12.78
N GLY A 550 22.42 -2.51 12.65
CA GLY A 550 22.20 -1.69 11.47
C GLY A 550 22.82 -2.26 10.19
N ALA A 551 23.89 -3.04 10.28
CA ALA A 551 24.51 -3.65 9.10
C ALA A 551 23.71 -4.88 8.63
N ALA A 552 23.31 -5.75 9.55
CA ALA A 552 22.45 -6.89 9.22
C ALA A 552 21.07 -6.42 8.73
N ALA A 553 20.45 -5.44 9.38
CA ALA A 553 19.17 -4.91 8.93
C ALA A 553 19.25 -4.21 7.55
N ALA A 554 20.41 -3.65 7.18
CA ALA A 554 20.58 -3.07 5.86
C ALA A 554 20.52 -4.13 4.75
N SER A 555 21.02 -5.35 4.97
CA SER A 555 20.97 -6.43 3.98
C SER A 555 19.59 -7.08 3.88
N MET A 556 18.86 -7.15 4.99
CA MET A 556 17.52 -7.73 5.03
C MET A 556 16.42 -6.85 4.42
N LEU A 557 16.69 -5.56 4.18
CA LEU A 557 15.68 -4.61 3.72
C LEU A 557 15.92 -4.23 2.26
N SER A 558 14.90 -4.38 1.43
CA SER A 558 14.93 -3.88 0.04
C SER A 558 14.83 -2.35 0.03
N PHE A 559 15.96 -1.68 -0.19
CA PHE A 559 16.08 -0.22 -0.28
C PHE A 559 16.24 0.24 -1.72
N ARG A 560 15.27 1.03 -2.20
CA ARG A 560 15.36 1.71 -3.51
C ARG A 560 16.21 2.98 -3.39
N GLU A 561 16.88 3.36 -4.49
CA GLU A 561 17.82 4.50 -4.53
C GLU A 561 17.18 5.87 -4.20
N ASP A 562 15.86 5.99 -4.26
CA ASP A 562 15.13 7.23 -3.98
C ASP A 562 14.58 7.31 -2.54
N PHE A 563 14.78 6.29 -1.70
CA PHE A 563 14.31 6.30 -0.31
C PHE A 563 15.14 7.22 0.59
N ALA A 564 16.44 7.28 0.33
CA ALA A 564 17.40 8.13 1.03
C ALA A 564 18.52 8.57 0.08
N VAL A 565 19.22 9.66 0.44
CA VAL A 565 20.36 10.17 -0.35
C VAL A 565 21.59 9.26 -0.22
N GLU A 566 21.72 8.57 0.91
CA GLU A 566 22.82 7.67 1.26
C GLU A 566 22.40 6.20 1.08
N SER A 567 23.36 5.30 0.91
CA SER A 567 23.07 3.85 0.86
C SER A 567 22.55 3.35 2.22
N PRO A 568 21.72 2.30 2.27
CA PRO A 568 21.16 1.80 3.53
C PRO A 568 22.24 1.42 4.56
N GLU A 569 23.36 0.86 4.11
CA GLU A 569 24.46 0.50 5.00
C GLU A 569 25.16 1.74 5.57
N GLN A 570 25.25 2.83 4.81
CA GLN A 570 25.80 4.10 5.30
C GLN A 570 24.82 4.77 6.27
N LEU A 571 23.54 4.78 5.92
CA LEU A 571 22.46 5.36 6.70
C LEU A 571 22.40 4.71 8.09
N LEU A 572 22.37 3.37 8.16
CA LEU A 572 22.29 2.64 9.42
C LEU A 572 23.63 2.64 10.19
N ARG A 573 24.78 2.78 9.52
CA ARG A 573 26.08 3.02 10.19
C ARG A 573 26.12 4.32 11.00
N HIS A 574 25.27 5.31 10.70
CA HIS A 574 25.19 6.53 11.50
C HIS A 574 24.61 6.32 12.90
N LEU A 575 23.86 5.22 13.09
CA LEU A 575 23.31 4.81 14.38
C LEU A 575 24.38 4.19 15.28
N ASP A 576 25.32 3.43 14.73
CA ASP A 576 26.38 2.76 15.49
C ASP A 576 27.34 3.78 16.18
N LEU A 577 27.64 3.50 17.45
CA LEU A 577 28.57 4.27 18.27
C LEU A 577 30.01 3.76 18.17
N GLY A 578 30.22 2.52 17.74
CA GLY A 578 31.53 1.86 17.68
C GLY A 578 32.18 1.66 19.06
N VAL A 579 31.43 1.86 20.16
CA VAL A 579 31.84 1.65 21.54
C VAL A 579 30.76 0.89 22.31
N PRO A 580 31.13 -0.06 23.20
CA PRO A 580 30.16 -0.79 24.02
C PRO A 580 29.31 0.14 24.87
N ILE A 581 28.00 -0.13 24.91
CA ILE A 581 27.02 0.62 25.71
C ILE A 581 26.98 0.00 27.12
N ASP A 582 28.15 -0.08 27.75
CA ASP A 582 28.32 -0.67 29.08
C ASP A 582 28.18 0.38 30.19
N GLY A 583 27.39 1.43 29.96
CA GLY A 583 27.22 2.55 30.89
C GLY A 583 26.71 2.14 32.28
N GLY A 584 27.17 2.83 33.32
CA GLY A 584 26.81 2.57 34.71
C GLY A 584 28.02 2.62 35.65
N ARG A 585 27.79 2.72 36.97
CA ARG A 585 28.84 2.57 37.99
C ARG A 585 28.98 1.09 38.37
N ALA A 586 30.17 0.52 38.23
CA ALA A 586 30.41 -0.88 38.57
C ALA A 586 30.10 -1.15 40.06
N LEU A 587 29.40 -2.26 40.32
CA LEU A 587 29.12 -2.75 41.65
C LEU A 587 29.97 -4.00 41.91
N PRO A 588 30.39 -4.26 43.16
CA PRO A 588 31.05 -5.52 43.53
C PRO A 588 30.17 -6.73 43.19
N ASP A 589 30.78 -7.81 42.69
CA ASP A 589 30.08 -9.02 42.27
C ASP A 589 29.27 -9.70 43.41
N ASP A 590 29.67 -9.47 44.67
CA ASP A 590 29.03 -10.01 45.87
C ASP A 590 28.08 -9.01 46.56
N THR A 591 27.56 -8.01 45.84
CA THR A 591 26.61 -7.02 46.36
C THR A 591 25.26 -7.64 46.70
N VAL A 592 24.80 -7.47 47.95
CA VAL A 592 23.51 -7.96 48.45
C VAL A 592 22.51 -6.84 48.75
N ALA A 593 22.97 -5.61 48.92
CA ALA A 593 22.10 -4.45 49.13
C ALA A 593 22.76 -3.16 48.65
N LEU A 594 21.95 -2.19 48.25
CA LEU A 594 22.40 -0.82 47.98
C LEU A 594 21.89 0.11 49.09
N VAL A 595 22.76 1.05 49.49
CA VAL A 595 22.46 2.08 50.48
C VAL A 595 22.75 3.45 49.88
N LEU A 596 21.82 4.38 50.01
CA LEU A 596 21.97 5.79 49.63
C LEU A 596 21.49 6.66 50.78
N TYR A 597 22.23 7.71 51.14
CA TYR A 597 21.75 8.66 52.13
C TYR A 597 21.05 9.83 51.47
N GLY A 598 19.84 10.13 51.94
CA GLY A 598 19.02 11.23 51.43
C GLY A 598 18.65 12.21 52.54
N TYR A 599 18.60 13.51 52.20
CA TYR A 599 18.11 14.57 53.07
C TYR A 599 17.12 15.47 52.32
N SER A 600 15.93 15.67 52.89
CA SER A 600 14.95 16.64 52.41
C SER A 600 14.67 17.70 53.49
N ALA A 601 14.78 18.97 53.10
CA ALA A 601 14.53 20.11 53.99
C ALA A 601 13.03 20.36 54.24
N GLU A 602 12.18 19.95 53.31
CA GLU A 602 10.71 20.05 53.38
C GLU A 602 10.12 18.64 53.40
N SER A 603 8.94 18.42 54.03
CA SER A 603 8.22 17.12 53.97
C SER A 603 7.99 16.72 52.52
N PRO A 604 8.83 15.83 51.96
CA PRO A 604 8.69 15.51 50.56
C PRO A 604 7.46 14.61 50.43
N ARG A 605 6.50 14.99 49.60
CA ARG A 605 5.42 14.08 49.15
C ARG A 605 5.93 13.16 48.02
N ILE A 606 7.20 12.80 48.03
CA ILE A 606 7.85 12.03 46.96
C ILE A 606 7.37 10.59 47.05
N GLY A 607 7.03 10.02 45.89
CA GLY A 607 6.35 8.74 45.79
C GLY A 607 7.23 7.57 46.15
N ARG A 608 8.32 7.35 45.38
CA ARG A 608 9.29 6.24 45.54
C ARG A 608 10.61 6.59 44.83
N LEU A 609 11.75 6.32 45.48
CA LEU A 609 13.07 6.30 44.85
C LEU A 609 13.38 4.87 44.38
N ARG A 610 13.95 4.73 43.18
CA ARG A 610 14.34 3.44 42.62
C ARG A 610 15.76 3.47 42.06
N ALA A 611 16.46 2.35 42.13
CA ALA A 611 17.69 2.10 41.38
C ALA A 611 17.41 1.15 40.23
N SER A 612 18.04 1.37 39.08
CA SER A 612 18.10 0.38 38.00
C SER A 612 19.49 -0.23 37.98
N ILE A 613 19.60 -1.54 38.13
CA ILE A 613 20.86 -2.30 38.10
C ILE A 613 20.90 -3.13 36.82
N ARG A 614 22.02 -3.09 36.11
CA ARG A 614 22.32 -3.99 35.00
C ARG A 614 23.11 -5.20 35.49
N ASP A 615 22.76 -6.39 35.06
CA ASP A 615 23.53 -7.62 35.32
C ASP A 615 24.50 -7.97 34.16
N GLY A 616 25.23 -9.07 34.31
CA GLY A 616 26.22 -9.57 33.35
C GLY A 616 25.64 -10.13 32.05
N HIS A 617 24.33 -10.40 32.01
CA HIS A 617 23.60 -10.71 30.78
C HIS A 617 23.04 -9.44 30.11
N GLY A 618 23.24 -8.27 30.73
CA GLY A 618 22.77 -7.00 30.24
C GLY A 618 21.32 -6.69 30.60
N GLU A 619 20.69 -7.44 31.52
CA GLU A 619 19.30 -7.20 31.94
C GLU A 619 19.20 -6.11 33.00
N TYR A 620 18.11 -5.33 32.98
CA TYR A 620 17.87 -4.24 33.91
C TYR A 620 16.83 -4.62 34.98
N HIS A 621 17.27 -4.56 36.24
CA HIS A 621 16.48 -4.86 37.42
C HIS A 621 16.19 -3.59 38.21
N VAL A 622 14.90 -3.28 38.39
CA VAL A 622 14.47 -2.07 39.10
C VAL A 622 14.25 -2.38 40.57
N LEU A 623 15.11 -1.84 41.44
CA LEU A 623 15.02 -1.94 42.89
C LEU A 623 14.34 -0.71 43.47
N THR A 624 13.53 -0.88 44.51
CA THR A 624 12.85 0.25 45.18
C THR A 624 13.49 0.48 46.54
N PHE A 625 13.92 1.71 46.81
CA PHE A 625 14.43 2.11 48.11
C PHE A 625 13.29 2.37 49.10
N SER A 626 13.62 2.33 50.40
CA SER A 626 12.75 2.85 51.46
C SER A 626 12.37 4.32 51.22
N GLY A 627 11.24 4.77 51.79
CA GLY A 627 10.75 6.13 51.62
C GLY A 627 11.63 7.19 52.30
N LEU A 628 11.59 8.42 51.79
CA LEU A 628 12.28 9.58 52.36
C LEU A 628 11.31 10.44 53.20
N GLU A 629 11.66 10.72 54.45
CA GLU A 629 10.95 11.64 55.35
C GLU A 629 11.76 12.93 55.52
N ALA A 630 11.12 13.99 56.03
CA ALA A 630 11.78 15.29 56.19
C ALA A 630 12.54 15.44 57.50
N GLY A 631 13.61 16.25 57.43
CA GLY A 631 14.21 16.87 58.61
C GLY A 631 15.50 16.24 59.12
N ALA A 632 15.93 15.09 58.59
CA ALA A 632 17.21 14.45 58.93
C ALA A 632 17.79 13.67 57.74
N TRP A 633 19.10 13.40 57.78
CA TRP A 633 19.73 12.45 56.85
C TRP A 633 19.22 11.06 57.16
N MET A 634 18.67 10.37 56.17
CA MET A 634 18.15 9.03 56.34
C MET A 634 18.86 8.04 55.44
N GLU A 635 19.02 6.83 55.96
CA GLU A 635 19.50 5.69 55.19
C GLU A 635 18.37 5.12 54.33
N LEU A 636 18.53 5.23 53.01
CA LEU A 636 17.66 4.58 52.05
C LEU A 636 18.30 3.27 51.64
N ARG A 637 17.68 2.15 51.98
CA ARG A 637 18.21 0.81 51.70
C ARG A 637 17.30 0.03 50.77
N THR A 638 17.89 -0.75 49.87
CA THR A 638 17.19 -1.72 49.02
C THR A 638 18.01 -3.00 48.91
N GLU A 639 17.33 -4.15 48.78
CA GLU A 639 17.97 -5.46 48.67
C GLU A 639 18.12 -5.86 47.20
N VAL A 640 19.27 -6.41 46.85
CA VAL A 640 19.53 -6.95 45.52
C VAL A 640 18.97 -8.37 45.48
N PRO A 641 18.11 -8.73 44.51
CA PRO A 641 17.57 -10.07 44.37
C PRO A 641 18.66 -11.13 44.29
N PRO A 642 18.51 -12.29 44.97
CA PRO A 642 19.45 -13.39 44.80
C PRO A 642 19.34 -13.96 43.39
N GLY A 643 20.48 -14.29 42.76
CA GLY A 643 20.52 -14.95 41.46
C GLY A 643 20.87 -14.07 40.26
N LEU A 644 21.21 -12.79 40.46
CA LEU A 644 21.75 -11.96 39.38
C LEU A 644 23.17 -12.39 39.01
N THR A 645 23.47 -12.45 37.71
CA THR A 645 24.79 -12.83 37.18
C THR A 645 25.73 -11.61 37.19
N PRO A 646 26.91 -11.67 37.82
CA PRO A 646 27.90 -10.59 37.73
C PRO A 646 28.57 -10.50 36.33
N PRO A 647 29.17 -9.36 35.93
CA PRO A 647 29.35 -8.13 36.71
C PRO A 647 28.07 -7.30 36.83
N LEU A 648 27.85 -6.73 38.02
CA LEU A 648 26.71 -5.85 38.29
C LEU A 648 27.11 -4.38 38.06
N ALA A 649 26.21 -3.56 37.51
CA ALA A 649 26.43 -2.14 37.34
C ALA A 649 25.17 -1.33 37.69
N LEU A 650 25.33 -0.24 38.45
CA LEU A 650 24.26 0.71 38.69
C LEU A 650 24.06 1.58 37.43
N ALA A 651 22.93 1.40 36.76
CA ALA A 651 22.59 2.12 35.54
C ALA A 651 21.97 3.49 35.82
N SER A 652 21.09 3.61 36.82
CA SER A 652 20.43 4.88 37.14
C SER A 652 19.79 4.90 38.53
N LEU A 653 19.46 6.11 38.97
CA LEU A 653 18.56 6.40 40.07
C LEU A 653 17.34 7.15 39.52
N SER A 654 16.13 6.69 39.81
CA SER A 654 14.90 7.30 39.29
C SER A 654 13.90 7.65 40.39
N PHE A 655 13.13 8.70 40.14
CA PHE A 655 12.20 9.30 41.09
C PHE A 655 10.82 9.46 40.45
N MET A 656 9.80 8.92 41.10
CA MET A 656 8.40 9.10 40.69
C MET A 656 7.63 9.90 41.74
N ASP A 657 6.85 10.88 41.27
CA ASP A 657 5.96 11.67 42.12
C ASP A 657 4.70 10.90 42.54
N ARG A 658 4.06 11.34 43.61
CA ARG A 658 2.68 10.96 43.92
C ARG A 658 1.71 11.90 43.19
N ARG A 659 0.56 11.36 42.73
CA ARG A 659 -0.50 12.06 41.96
C ARG A 659 -1.13 13.28 42.67
N VAL A 660 -0.37 14.35 42.94
CA VAL A 660 -0.89 15.58 43.56
C VAL A 660 -0.32 16.80 42.83
N LEU A 661 -1.23 17.64 42.31
CA LEU A 661 -1.02 18.64 41.26
C LEU A 661 -0.33 19.96 41.66
N VAL A 662 0.36 20.08 42.80
CA VAL A 662 1.01 21.36 43.17
C VAL A 662 2.27 21.14 44.03
N HIS A 663 3.45 21.44 43.47
CA HIS A 663 4.73 21.54 44.20
C HIS A 663 5.09 23.02 44.44
N GLY A 664 5.60 23.33 45.63
CA GLY A 664 6.39 24.54 45.89
C GLY A 664 7.86 24.32 45.51
N ASP A 665 8.69 25.36 45.55
CA ASP A 665 10.14 25.25 45.31
C ASP A 665 10.77 24.37 46.40
N GLY A 666 11.70 23.48 46.03
CA GLY A 666 12.31 22.56 47.02
C GLY A 666 13.66 22.00 46.59
N ALA A 667 14.31 21.27 47.52
CA ALA A 667 15.61 20.64 47.29
C ALA A 667 15.79 19.35 48.08
N ILE A 668 16.40 18.34 47.45
CA ILE A 668 16.84 17.09 48.07
C ILE A 668 18.35 16.96 47.88
N PHE A 669 19.02 16.45 48.90
CA PHE A 669 20.44 16.17 48.90
C PHE A 669 20.66 14.66 49.00
N PHE A 670 21.59 14.13 48.22
CA PHE A 670 21.98 12.73 48.21
C PHE A 670 23.49 12.65 48.46
N ASP A 671 23.88 11.71 49.31
CA ASP A 671 25.27 11.52 49.70
C ASP A 671 25.55 10.04 49.99
N ASP A 672 26.81 9.66 49.91
CA ASP A 672 27.34 8.30 50.16
C ASP A 672 26.50 7.16 49.53
N LEU A 673 26.58 6.97 48.22
CA LEU A 673 26.03 5.79 47.56
C LEU A 673 26.96 4.59 47.79
N MET A 674 26.47 3.56 48.48
CA MET A 674 27.26 2.40 48.90
C MET A 674 26.64 1.07 48.43
N ALA A 675 27.51 0.11 48.14
CA ALA A 675 27.16 -1.30 47.97
C ALA A 675 27.52 -2.09 49.23
N ILE A 676 26.58 -2.88 49.74
CA ILE A 676 26.81 -3.80 50.85
C ILE A 676 27.12 -5.18 50.27
N ARG A 677 28.30 -5.70 50.57
CA ARG A 677 28.76 -7.03 50.16
C ARG A 677 28.18 -8.12 51.04
N ALA A 678 28.17 -9.37 50.56
CA ALA A 678 27.65 -10.54 51.29
C ALA A 678 28.29 -10.74 52.68
N GLY A 679 29.55 -10.30 52.87
CA GLY A 679 30.25 -10.30 54.16
C GLY A 679 29.87 -9.16 55.12
N GLY A 680 28.93 -8.29 54.74
CA GLY A 680 28.49 -7.12 55.52
C GLY A 680 29.40 -5.89 55.41
N ALA A 681 30.47 -5.95 54.60
CA ALA A 681 31.32 -4.80 54.31
C ALA A 681 30.60 -3.82 53.37
N ALA A 682 30.62 -2.53 53.72
CA ALA A 682 30.11 -1.45 52.87
C ALA A 682 31.26 -0.86 52.04
N GLU A 683 31.03 -0.70 50.74
CA GLU A 683 31.95 -0.07 49.81
C GLU A 683 31.27 1.13 49.15
N VAL A 684 31.97 2.27 49.12
CA VAL A 684 31.46 3.50 48.51
C VAL A 684 31.59 3.39 46.99
N ILE A 685 30.47 3.53 46.29
CA ILE A 685 30.37 3.53 44.83
C ILE A 685 30.51 4.96 44.29
N ASP A 686 29.88 5.92 44.95
CA ASP A 686 29.97 7.35 44.63
C ASP A 686 29.69 8.18 45.90
N ASP A 687 30.64 9.04 46.29
CA ASP A 687 30.51 9.98 47.41
C ASP A 687 30.07 11.39 46.94
N PHE A 688 29.93 11.61 45.63
CA PHE A 688 29.59 12.90 45.03
C PHE A 688 30.57 14.05 45.34
N ASP A 689 31.79 13.75 45.78
CA ASP A 689 32.84 14.72 46.11
C ASP A 689 33.82 14.99 44.93
N ASP A 690 34.01 14.00 44.06
CA ASP A 690 34.93 14.03 42.92
C ASP A 690 34.31 14.67 41.65
N GLN A 691 34.85 14.39 40.44
CA GLN A 691 34.24 14.85 39.18
C GLN A 691 32.79 14.35 39.08
N PHE A 692 31.84 15.29 39.13
CA PHE A 692 30.40 15.02 39.08
C PHE A 692 29.99 14.47 37.71
N GLY A 693 29.98 13.14 37.57
CA GLY A 693 29.71 12.41 36.32
C GLY A 693 28.29 11.88 36.20
N TRP A 694 27.30 12.67 36.62
CA TRP A 694 25.88 12.30 36.57
C TRP A 694 25.08 13.29 35.72
N ALA A 695 24.31 12.78 34.77
CA ALA A 695 23.32 13.52 34.01
C ALA A 695 21.91 13.32 34.56
N MET A 696 21.13 14.40 34.53
CA MET A 696 19.68 14.35 34.76
C MET A 696 18.96 14.32 33.41
N TYR A 697 18.19 13.27 33.16
CA TYR A 697 17.24 13.21 32.05
C TYR A 697 15.93 13.89 32.49
N SER A 698 15.82 15.19 32.21
CA SER A 698 14.63 16.02 32.44
C SER A 698 14.41 17.03 31.31
N GLN A 699 13.21 17.61 31.21
CA GLN A 699 12.86 18.55 30.13
C GLN A 699 13.71 19.84 30.14
N LEU A 700 14.13 20.29 28.96
CA LEU A 700 14.68 21.64 28.73
C LEU A 700 13.55 22.68 28.79
N GLY A 701 13.65 23.62 29.75
CA GLY A 701 12.59 24.61 30.05
C GLY A 701 12.59 25.19 31.47
N ALA A 702 13.56 24.80 32.32
CA ALA A 702 13.90 25.40 33.62
C ALA A 702 12.79 25.42 34.68
N SER A 703 12.70 24.31 35.41
CA SER A 703 12.38 24.35 36.85
C SER A 703 13.28 23.45 37.69
N GLU A 704 13.92 22.40 37.16
CA GLU A 704 14.73 21.46 37.95
C GLU A 704 16.21 21.46 37.57
N THR A 705 17.12 21.36 38.56
CA THR A 705 18.56 21.19 38.33
C THR A 705 19.15 20.14 39.26
N PHE A 706 20.05 19.31 38.74
CA PHE A 706 20.83 18.33 39.50
C PHE A 706 22.32 18.62 39.32
N GLY A 707 23.05 18.71 40.43
CA GLY A 707 24.46 19.06 40.41
C GLY A 707 25.13 18.92 41.77
N PRO A 708 26.46 19.11 41.84
CA PRO A 708 27.18 19.09 43.10
C PRO A 708 26.83 20.33 43.92
N SER A 709 26.80 20.19 45.24
CA SER A 709 26.49 21.27 46.18
C SER A 709 27.27 21.12 47.47
N ASP A 710 27.84 22.21 47.95
CA ASP A 710 28.49 22.34 49.26
C ASP A 710 27.52 22.82 50.36
N ALA A 711 26.26 23.11 50.03
CA ALA A 711 25.29 23.66 50.97
C ALA A 711 24.94 22.70 52.14
N ARG A 712 25.00 21.39 51.90
CA ARG A 712 24.88 20.33 52.90
C ARG A 712 25.67 19.13 52.41
N SER A 713 26.36 18.44 53.30
CA SER A 713 26.93 17.12 53.07
C SER A 713 26.80 16.30 54.36
N ARG A 714 26.79 14.98 54.22
CA ARG A 714 26.80 14.02 55.32
C ARG A 714 28.22 13.60 55.62
N SER A 715 28.96 13.21 54.58
CA SER A 715 30.38 12.94 54.61
C SER A 715 31.07 13.90 53.62
N GLY A 716 32.41 13.99 53.60
CA GLY A 716 33.04 14.75 52.53
C GLY A 716 32.85 16.29 52.53
N ARG A 717 33.03 16.92 51.35
CA ARG A 717 32.91 18.37 51.11
C ARG A 717 31.65 18.79 50.36
N GLN A 718 31.10 17.93 49.52
CA GLN A 718 29.98 18.17 48.63
C GLN A 718 28.97 17.03 48.74
N SER A 719 27.76 17.26 48.23
CA SER A 719 26.76 16.22 48.01
C SER A 719 26.04 16.50 46.70
N ALA A 720 25.34 15.50 46.18
CA ALA A 720 24.47 15.70 45.03
C ALA A 720 23.19 16.43 45.45
N ARG A 721 22.93 17.59 44.86
CA ARG A 721 21.74 18.39 45.12
C ARG A 721 20.83 18.41 43.91
N TRP A 722 19.59 17.99 44.14
CA TRP A 722 18.49 18.18 43.22
C TRP A 722 17.62 19.34 43.71
N THR A 723 17.30 20.29 42.83
CA THR A 723 16.38 21.41 43.12
C THR A 723 15.27 21.49 42.08
N TRP A 724 14.11 22.03 42.47
CA TRP A 724 12.99 22.34 41.56
C TRP A 724 12.29 23.66 41.90
N THR A 725 11.64 24.29 40.91
CA THR A 725 10.77 25.49 41.05
C THR A 725 9.34 25.20 40.57
N ARG A 726 8.34 25.97 41.07
CA ARG A 726 6.89 25.80 40.82
C ARG A 726 6.50 25.38 39.38
N GLU A 727 5.41 24.61 39.31
CA GLU A 727 4.87 23.82 38.17
C GLU A 727 5.70 22.58 37.83
N VAL A 728 5.31 21.45 38.44
CA VAL A 728 5.85 20.14 38.03
C VAL A 728 4.69 19.29 37.53
N THR A 729 4.66 19.05 36.22
CA THR A 729 3.81 18.02 35.61
C THR A 729 4.23 16.64 36.11
N GLU A 730 3.29 15.74 36.40
CA GLU A 730 3.56 14.38 36.87
C GLU A 730 4.45 13.61 35.86
N ARG A 731 5.76 13.62 36.07
CA ARG A 731 6.75 12.94 35.22
C ARG A 731 7.84 12.28 36.06
N SER A 732 8.46 11.25 35.49
CA SER A 732 9.54 10.51 36.15
C SER A 732 10.87 11.21 35.88
N ARG A 733 11.72 11.34 36.90
CA ARG A 733 13.06 11.95 36.77
C ARG A 733 14.09 10.86 36.89
N VAL A 734 15.09 10.89 36.03
CA VAL A 734 16.13 9.87 36.01
C VAL A 734 17.48 10.56 36.06
N LEU A 735 18.29 10.10 37.01
CA LEU A 735 19.67 10.46 37.18
C LEU A 735 20.49 9.25 36.74
N ALA A 736 21.33 9.40 35.73
CA ALA A 736 22.19 8.33 35.26
C ALA A 736 23.64 8.81 35.18
N PRO A 737 24.62 7.93 35.38
CA PRO A 737 26.01 8.24 35.06
C PRO A 737 26.12 8.68 33.59
N ASP A 738 26.95 9.68 33.31
CA ASP A 738 27.23 10.11 31.94
C ASP A 738 27.78 8.93 31.13
N GLY A 739 27.09 8.57 30.05
CA GLY A 739 27.39 7.38 29.24
C GLY A 739 27.40 7.67 27.73
N PRO A 740 28.11 6.85 26.92
CA PRO A 740 28.25 7.08 25.49
C PRO A 740 26.95 6.91 24.69
N GLY A 741 25.94 6.23 25.25
CA GLY A 741 24.66 5.95 24.59
C GLY A 741 23.65 7.10 24.59
N VAL A 742 24.01 8.28 25.10
CA VAL A 742 23.11 9.44 25.21
C VAL A 742 23.82 10.72 24.75
N PRO A 743 23.28 11.50 23.80
CA PRO A 743 21.96 11.39 23.15
C PRO A 743 21.83 10.19 22.20
N LEU A 744 20.62 9.65 22.06
CA LEU A 744 20.34 8.57 21.11
C LEU A 744 20.63 9.05 19.69
N HIS A 745 21.47 8.33 18.96
CA HIS A 745 21.67 8.58 17.54
C HIS A 745 20.40 8.16 16.78
N ALA A 746 19.91 9.04 15.92
CA ALA A 746 18.63 8.85 15.27
C ALA A 746 18.63 9.32 13.81
N ILE A 747 17.95 8.56 12.97
CA ILE A 747 17.59 8.90 11.59
C ILE A 747 16.17 9.42 11.61
N PHE A 748 15.94 10.59 11.01
CA PHE A 748 14.62 11.22 10.96
C PHE A 748 14.06 11.22 9.55
N SER A 749 12.74 11.08 9.43
CA SER A 749 12.05 11.45 8.20
C SER A 749 11.88 12.98 8.09
N GLU A 750 11.63 13.48 6.88
CA GLU A 750 11.39 14.92 6.65
C GLU A 750 10.20 15.43 7.49
N ARG A 751 9.13 14.63 7.57
CA ARG A 751 7.95 14.91 8.38
C ARG A 751 8.30 14.96 9.88
N ALA A 752 9.13 14.04 10.36
CA ALA A 752 9.60 14.04 11.74
C ALA A 752 10.44 15.30 12.03
N LEU A 753 11.37 15.68 11.15
CA LEU A 753 12.14 16.93 11.30
C LEU A 753 11.24 18.16 11.42
N ALA A 754 10.19 18.24 10.60
CA ALA A 754 9.22 19.33 10.64
C ALA A 754 8.41 19.35 11.95
N LEU A 755 7.99 18.19 12.45
CA LEU A 755 7.23 18.06 13.72
C LEU A 755 8.08 18.42 14.94
N PHE A 756 9.32 17.92 15.01
CA PHE A 756 10.27 18.26 16.07
C PHE A 756 10.82 19.69 15.91
N GLY A 757 10.79 20.24 14.69
CA GLY A 757 11.29 21.57 14.33
C GLY A 757 12.80 21.68 14.50
N VAL A 758 13.53 20.68 13.97
CA VAL A 758 15.00 20.57 14.02
C VAL A 758 15.58 20.25 12.66
N GLN A 759 16.87 20.52 12.48
CA GLN A 759 17.62 20.21 11.26
C GLN A 759 18.60 19.05 11.48
N PRO A 760 19.09 18.39 10.40
CA PRO A 760 20.16 17.39 10.51
C PRO A 760 21.39 17.93 11.24
N GLY A 761 21.94 17.16 12.17
CA GLY A 761 23.06 17.54 13.02
C GLY A 761 22.68 18.26 14.33
N GLU A 762 21.42 18.67 14.50
CA GLU A 762 20.94 19.29 15.74
C GLU A 762 20.50 18.24 16.77
N ARG A 763 20.47 18.67 18.03
CA ARG A 763 19.95 17.88 19.16
C ARG A 763 18.51 18.28 19.45
N THR A 764 17.68 17.29 19.73
CA THR A 764 16.29 17.48 20.16
C THR A 764 15.97 16.54 21.31
N PHE A 765 14.73 16.55 21.78
CA PHE A 765 14.24 15.59 22.77
C PHE A 765 12.96 14.96 22.24
N GLY A 766 12.83 13.65 22.42
CA GLY A 766 11.58 12.91 22.21
C GLY A 766 10.99 12.45 23.53
N LEU A 767 9.68 12.23 23.57
CA LEU A 767 8.99 11.72 24.75
C LEU A 767 8.80 10.21 24.60
N LEU A 768 9.56 9.41 25.36
CA LEU A 768 9.39 7.97 25.39
C LEU A 768 8.26 7.62 26.36
N GLY A 769 7.14 7.11 25.83
CA GLY A 769 5.88 7.03 26.57
C GLY A 769 5.36 8.40 27.02
N GLU A 770 4.47 8.44 28.02
CA GLU A 770 3.88 9.70 28.51
C GLU A 770 4.78 10.47 29.50
N ARG A 771 5.88 9.85 29.96
CA ARG A 771 6.53 10.25 31.22
C ARG A 771 8.01 10.63 31.11
N PHE A 772 8.70 10.28 30.04
CA PHE A 772 10.17 10.41 29.95
C PHE A 772 10.61 11.24 28.75
N ALA A 773 11.47 12.23 28.95
CA ALA A 773 12.09 13.00 27.88
C ALA A 773 13.51 12.48 27.62
N VAL A 774 13.77 12.02 26.40
CA VAL A 774 15.04 11.41 25.98
C VAL A 774 15.70 12.30 24.93
N PRO A 775 16.98 12.69 25.10
CA PRO A 775 17.68 13.47 24.08
C PRO A 775 18.00 12.61 22.86
N LEU A 776 17.73 13.18 21.69
CA LEU A 776 17.98 12.59 20.37
C LEU A 776 18.98 13.47 19.62
N LEU A 777 19.91 12.86 18.90
CA LEU A 777 20.82 13.52 17.98
C LEU A 777 20.50 13.09 16.55
N VAL A 778 20.08 14.05 15.72
CA VAL A 778 19.75 13.78 14.32
C VAL A 778 21.06 13.57 13.54
N ARG A 779 21.35 12.33 13.13
CA ARG A 779 22.59 12.00 12.41
C ARG A 779 22.43 12.09 10.90
N SER A 780 21.30 11.61 10.39
CA SER A 780 20.97 11.59 8.97
C SER A 780 19.45 11.59 8.76
N THR A 781 19.02 11.59 7.49
CA THR A 781 17.61 11.65 7.11
C THR A 781 17.29 10.67 6.01
N ALA A 782 16.10 10.05 6.08
CA ALA A 782 15.54 9.22 5.03
C ALA A 782 14.13 9.70 4.67
N GLY A 783 13.82 9.84 3.38
CA GLY A 783 12.48 10.21 2.94
C GLY A 783 11.48 9.08 3.18
N MET A 784 11.93 7.85 2.94
CA MET A 784 11.18 6.61 3.16
C MET A 784 12.07 5.57 3.85
N PHE A 785 11.48 4.68 4.64
CA PHE A 785 12.19 3.58 5.31
C PHE A 785 11.24 2.37 5.34
N PRO A 786 11.63 1.19 4.83
CA PRO A 786 10.75 0.03 4.77
C PRO A 786 10.07 -0.27 6.10
N THR A 787 8.82 -0.72 6.05
CA THR A 787 7.91 -0.97 7.20
C THR A 787 7.36 0.27 7.91
N LEU A 788 7.77 1.49 7.50
CA LEU A 788 7.33 2.74 8.14
C LEU A 788 6.54 3.62 7.18
N ASP A 789 5.48 4.24 7.68
CA ASP A 789 4.65 5.18 6.91
C ASP A 789 5.30 6.58 6.90
N PRO A 790 5.76 7.08 5.73
CA PRO A 790 6.38 8.40 5.64
C PRO A 790 5.40 9.56 5.97
N ALA A 791 4.09 9.37 5.79
CA ALA A 791 3.09 10.42 6.00
C ALA A 791 2.91 10.78 7.48
N GLN A 792 3.01 9.78 8.37
CA GLN A 792 3.01 9.96 9.83
C GLN A 792 4.32 10.60 10.33
N GLY A 793 5.40 10.39 9.58
CA GLY A 793 6.77 10.68 10.00
C GLY A 793 7.31 9.58 10.91
N PHE A 794 8.64 9.42 10.94
CA PHE A 794 9.25 8.34 11.71
C PHE A 794 10.64 8.70 12.22
N VAL A 795 11.06 7.98 13.25
CA VAL A 795 12.41 8.04 13.83
C VAL A 795 12.96 6.61 13.90
N VAL A 796 14.18 6.40 13.40
CA VAL A 796 14.90 5.13 13.52
C VAL A 796 16.10 5.32 14.44
N VAL A 797 16.29 4.43 15.41
CA VAL A 797 17.39 4.47 16.39
C VAL A 797 18.06 3.09 16.52
N ASP A 798 19.21 3.07 17.18
CA ASP A 798 19.85 1.82 17.59
C ASP A 798 19.09 1.20 18.78
N TYR A 799 18.82 -0.11 18.71
CA TYR A 799 18.08 -0.81 19.75
C TYR A 799 18.87 -0.96 21.04
N GLU A 800 20.19 -1.18 20.99
CA GLU A 800 21.00 -1.30 22.21
C GLU A 800 21.09 0.04 22.95
N GLN A 801 21.17 1.16 22.22
CA GLN A 801 21.06 2.51 22.81
C GLN A 801 19.67 2.74 23.42
N LEU A 802 18.59 2.41 22.71
CA LEU A 802 17.23 2.55 23.23
C LEU A 802 17.03 1.69 24.47
N ARG A 803 17.49 0.44 24.45
CA ARG A 803 17.40 -0.52 25.55
C ARG A 803 18.19 -0.05 26.76
N ALA A 804 19.39 0.52 26.57
CA ALA A 804 20.16 1.11 27.65
C ALA A 804 19.46 2.33 28.29
N VAL A 805 18.88 3.21 27.47
CA VAL A 805 18.07 4.32 27.97
C VAL A 805 16.82 3.81 28.68
N ALA A 806 16.04 2.93 28.07
CA ALA A 806 14.84 2.33 28.66
C ALA A 806 15.13 1.56 29.95
N GLY A 807 16.30 0.91 30.03
CA GLY A 807 16.90 0.31 31.22
C GLY A 807 17.12 1.33 32.33
N ALA A 808 17.81 2.42 32.02
CA ALA A 808 17.99 3.54 32.94
C ALA A 808 16.66 4.20 33.35
N LEU A 809 15.64 4.21 32.47
CA LEU A 809 14.31 4.72 32.79
C LEU A 809 13.45 3.76 33.62
N GLY A 810 13.88 2.49 33.79
CA GLY A 810 13.08 1.45 34.43
C GLY A 810 11.82 1.07 33.64
N SER A 811 11.82 1.31 32.33
CA SER A 811 10.68 1.09 31.44
C SER A 811 10.77 -0.26 30.73
N ARG A 812 10.33 -1.34 31.40
CA ARG A 812 10.40 -2.71 30.85
C ARG A 812 9.79 -2.86 29.45
N GLY A 813 8.62 -2.26 29.20
CA GLY A 813 7.95 -2.38 27.90
C GLY A 813 8.72 -1.77 26.72
N GLN A 814 9.70 -0.91 26.97
CA GLN A 814 10.56 -0.31 25.93
C GLN A 814 11.90 -1.05 25.79
N GLN A 815 12.17 -2.04 26.64
CA GLN A 815 13.38 -2.87 26.63
C GLN A 815 13.17 -4.22 25.92
N VAL A 816 11.91 -4.58 25.67
CA VAL A 816 11.52 -5.87 25.10
C VAL A 816 11.31 -5.68 23.60
N PRO A 817 11.90 -6.52 22.73
CA PRO A 817 11.67 -6.43 21.30
C PRO A 817 10.21 -6.78 20.98
N THR A 818 9.69 -6.23 19.89
CA THR A 818 8.29 -6.40 19.50
C THR A 818 8.14 -7.17 18.19
N GLU A 819 9.21 -7.30 17.42
CA GLU A 819 9.21 -7.96 16.12
C GLU A 819 10.45 -8.85 15.96
N LEU A 820 10.26 -9.99 15.31
CA LEU A 820 11.30 -10.88 14.82
C LEU A 820 11.39 -10.70 13.30
N TRP A 821 12.59 -10.45 12.80
CA TRP A 821 12.90 -10.38 11.38
C TRP A 821 13.81 -11.54 11.01
N VAL A 822 13.51 -12.23 9.92
CA VAL A 822 14.30 -13.36 9.40
C VAL A 822 14.49 -13.18 7.89
N ASP A 823 15.71 -13.43 7.43
CA ASP A 823 16.12 -13.43 6.03
C ASP A 823 16.49 -14.86 5.66
N PHE A 824 15.92 -15.36 4.58
CA PHE A 824 16.24 -16.69 4.10
C PHE A 824 17.37 -16.63 3.08
N ALA A 825 18.04 -17.76 2.88
CA ALA A 825 18.97 -17.89 1.75
C ALA A 825 18.22 -17.70 0.41
N ASP A 826 18.96 -17.34 -0.63
CA ASP A 826 18.41 -17.22 -1.99
C ASP A 826 17.67 -18.51 -2.42
N ASP A 827 16.53 -18.34 -3.11
CA ASP A 827 15.74 -19.41 -3.75
C ASP A 827 15.12 -20.48 -2.81
N VAL A 828 14.96 -20.19 -1.51
CA VAL A 828 14.28 -21.11 -0.58
C VAL A 828 12.79 -21.26 -0.93
N PRO A 829 12.28 -22.49 -1.16
CA PRO A 829 10.88 -22.70 -1.52
C PRO A 829 9.91 -22.22 -0.43
N LEU A 830 8.78 -21.63 -0.83
CA LEU A 830 7.74 -21.12 0.09
C LEU A 830 7.32 -22.16 1.15
N ALA A 831 7.12 -23.42 0.76
CA ALA A 831 6.74 -24.48 1.70
C ALA A 831 7.78 -24.72 2.81
N MET A 832 9.08 -24.49 2.53
CA MET A 832 10.13 -24.58 3.54
C MET A 832 10.13 -23.33 4.44
N GLN A 833 9.94 -22.14 3.86
CA GLN A 833 9.81 -20.91 4.64
C GLN A 833 8.62 -20.99 5.61
N GLU A 834 7.48 -21.54 5.17
CA GLU A 834 6.32 -21.80 6.02
C GLU A 834 6.62 -22.79 7.14
N ALA A 835 7.37 -23.86 6.87
CA ALA A 835 7.78 -24.82 7.89
C ALA A 835 8.70 -24.21 8.95
N ILE A 836 9.68 -23.40 8.54
CA ILE A 836 10.56 -22.67 9.47
C ILE A 836 9.76 -21.64 10.27
N ALA A 837 8.86 -20.90 9.61
CA ALA A 837 8.01 -19.92 10.24
C ALA A 837 7.09 -20.55 11.30
N GLU A 838 6.51 -21.71 11.03
CA GLU A 838 5.70 -22.45 12.01
C GLU A 838 6.56 -22.92 13.19
N GLN A 839 7.80 -23.35 12.94
CA GLN A 839 8.74 -23.72 14.01
C GLN A 839 9.05 -22.54 14.94
N THR A 840 9.12 -21.30 14.44
CA THR A 840 9.35 -20.11 15.29
C THR A 840 8.21 -19.82 16.28
N ARG A 841 7.03 -20.42 16.09
CA ARG A 841 5.87 -20.26 16.98
C ARG A 841 5.96 -21.14 18.22
N ASP A 842 6.85 -22.13 18.25
CA ASP A 842 7.11 -22.94 19.42
C ASP A 842 7.87 -22.13 20.49
N SER A 843 7.16 -21.73 21.55
CA SER A 843 7.71 -20.92 22.63
C SER A 843 8.84 -21.62 23.40
N ASP A 844 8.82 -22.94 23.50
CA ASP A 844 9.86 -23.70 24.19
C ASP A 844 11.16 -23.70 23.37
N TRP A 845 11.04 -23.60 22.04
CA TRP A 845 12.17 -23.54 21.13
C TRP A 845 12.77 -22.14 21.01
N MET A 846 11.93 -21.10 20.89
CA MET A 846 12.38 -19.70 20.74
C MET A 846 12.64 -18.96 22.06
N GLY A 847 12.03 -19.36 23.18
CA GLY A 847 12.05 -18.58 24.42
C GLY A 847 11.14 -17.35 24.42
N PHE A 848 10.28 -17.21 23.42
CA PHE A 848 9.21 -16.21 23.31
C PHE A 848 8.12 -16.69 22.37
N VAL A 849 6.95 -16.05 22.40
CA VAL A 849 5.82 -16.39 21.52
C VAL A 849 5.88 -15.54 20.25
N ALA A 850 6.15 -16.18 19.11
CA ALA A 850 5.99 -15.52 17.82
C ALA A 850 4.51 -15.53 17.39
N GLY A 851 4.02 -14.37 16.94
CA GLY A 851 2.69 -14.21 16.37
C GLY A 851 2.58 -14.86 14.98
N GLU A 852 1.54 -14.50 14.23
CA GLU A 852 1.38 -14.99 12.86
C GLU A 852 2.52 -14.46 11.97
N PRO A 853 3.27 -15.34 11.29
CA PRO A 853 4.40 -14.93 10.47
C PRO A 853 3.92 -14.33 9.15
N LEU A 854 4.45 -13.16 8.82
CA LEU A 854 4.25 -12.48 7.54
C LEU A 854 5.39 -12.83 6.61
N LEU A 855 5.15 -13.77 5.68
CA LEU A 855 6.11 -14.19 4.66
C LEU A 855 5.97 -13.35 3.39
N LEU A 856 7.07 -12.76 2.93
CA LEU A 856 7.13 -11.97 1.70
C LEU A 856 6.88 -12.84 0.47
N ALA A 857 7.47 -14.04 0.41
CA ALA A 857 7.27 -14.97 -0.70
C ALA A 857 5.79 -15.36 -0.87
N LYS A 858 5.06 -15.55 0.24
CA LYS A 858 3.62 -15.81 0.22
C LYS A 858 2.84 -14.63 -0.37
N ARG A 859 3.17 -13.40 0.05
CA ARG A 859 2.54 -12.20 -0.52
C ARG A 859 2.82 -12.00 -2.00
N LEU A 860 4.06 -12.26 -2.43
CA LEU A 860 4.41 -12.15 -3.85
C LEU A 860 3.66 -13.21 -4.69
N ASP A 861 3.46 -14.42 -4.16
CA ASP A 861 2.63 -15.45 -4.80
C ASP A 861 1.14 -15.07 -4.87
N GLU A 862 0.60 -14.47 -3.80
CA GLU A 862 -0.77 -13.92 -3.78
C GLU A 862 -0.94 -12.79 -4.83
N ILE A 863 0.02 -11.86 -4.93
CA ILE A 863 0.01 -10.78 -5.95
C ILE A 863 0.14 -11.36 -7.36
N ALA A 864 0.99 -12.38 -7.55
CA ALA A 864 1.20 -13.01 -8.85
C ALA A 864 -0.02 -13.81 -9.33
N SER A 865 -0.77 -14.40 -8.39
CA SER A 865 -1.98 -15.19 -8.65
C SER A 865 -3.26 -14.34 -8.70
N ASP A 866 -3.24 -13.09 -8.24
CA ASP A 866 -4.39 -12.19 -8.30
C ASP A 866 -4.75 -11.78 -9.75
N PRO A 867 -5.94 -12.17 -10.24
CA PRO A 867 -6.37 -11.83 -11.60
C PRO A 867 -6.64 -10.33 -11.81
N THR A 868 -6.96 -9.57 -10.77
CA THR A 868 -7.25 -8.13 -10.90
C THR A 868 -5.97 -7.33 -11.13
N THR A 869 -4.92 -7.63 -10.36
CA THR A 869 -3.58 -7.09 -10.53
C THR A 869 -3.02 -7.41 -11.93
N GLN A 870 -3.08 -8.66 -12.39
CA GLN A 870 -2.59 -9.05 -13.72
C GLN A 870 -3.40 -8.44 -14.88
N ALA A 871 -4.72 -8.31 -14.73
CA ALA A 871 -5.58 -7.68 -15.72
C ALA A 871 -5.28 -6.18 -15.88
N SER A 872 -4.94 -5.49 -14.80
CA SER A 872 -4.63 -4.05 -14.79
C SER A 872 -3.24 -3.72 -15.35
N GLY A 873 -2.25 -4.61 -15.13
CA GLY A 873 -0.84 -4.28 -15.29
C GLY A 873 -0.21 -4.62 -16.65
N SER A 874 -0.48 -5.78 -17.25
CA SER A 874 0.37 -6.26 -18.36
C SER A 874 -0.39 -6.82 -19.58
N GLY A 875 -1.47 -7.57 -19.36
CA GLY A 875 -2.13 -8.35 -20.40
C GLY A 875 -3.01 -7.57 -21.38
N ILE A 876 -4.00 -6.85 -20.85
CA ILE A 876 -5.01 -6.16 -21.68
C ILE A 876 -4.41 -4.92 -22.36
N LEU A 877 -3.50 -4.23 -21.67
CA LEU A 877 -2.77 -3.09 -22.23
C LEU A 877 -1.96 -3.48 -23.47
N LEU A 878 -1.40 -4.70 -23.51
CA LEU A 878 -0.69 -5.22 -24.67
C LEU A 878 -1.60 -5.40 -25.90
N LEU A 879 -2.86 -5.84 -25.72
CA LEU A 879 -3.84 -5.90 -26.81
C LEU A 879 -4.18 -4.52 -27.35
N ALA A 880 -4.47 -3.57 -26.46
CA ALA A 880 -4.81 -2.21 -26.86
C ALA A 880 -3.62 -1.53 -27.54
N PHE A 881 -2.41 -1.79 -27.06
CA PHE A 881 -1.18 -1.37 -27.70
C PHE A 881 -0.98 -2.01 -29.09
N ALA A 882 -1.15 -3.33 -29.23
CA ALA A 882 -1.06 -4.03 -30.50
C ALA A 882 -2.10 -3.50 -31.50
N GLY A 883 -3.31 -3.19 -31.05
CA GLY A 883 -4.35 -2.54 -31.85
C GLY A 883 -3.93 -1.15 -32.33
N ALA A 884 -3.39 -0.31 -31.44
CA ALA A 884 -2.89 1.03 -31.77
C ALA A 884 -1.72 0.97 -32.77
N MET A 885 -0.77 0.06 -32.52
CA MET A 885 0.37 -0.19 -33.40
C MET A 885 -0.09 -0.69 -34.77
N GLY A 886 -1.04 -1.63 -34.82
CA GLY A 886 -1.62 -2.13 -36.05
C GLY A 886 -2.29 -1.02 -36.87
N ALA A 887 -3.08 -0.17 -36.21
CA ALA A 887 -3.70 0.99 -36.86
C ALA A 887 -2.66 1.99 -37.39
N ALA A 888 -1.61 2.26 -36.62
CA ALA A 888 -0.52 3.12 -37.02
C ALA A 888 0.27 2.58 -38.22
N VAL A 889 0.61 1.29 -38.19
CA VAL A 889 1.29 0.59 -39.30
C VAL A 889 0.43 0.65 -40.55
N LEU A 890 -0.84 0.26 -40.47
CA LEU A 890 -1.78 0.33 -41.59
C LEU A 890 -1.85 1.75 -42.15
N GLY A 891 -1.93 2.74 -41.26
CA GLY A 891 -2.04 4.13 -41.64
C GLY A 891 -0.82 4.73 -42.28
N PHE A 892 0.34 4.33 -41.79
CA PHE A 892 1.61 4.64 -42.40
C PHE A 892 1.69 4.02 -43.80
N ILE A 893 1.33 2.74 -43.97
CA ILE A 893 1.32 2.05 -45.26
C ILE A 893 0.42 2.78 -46.27
N VAL A 894 -0.82 3.10 -45.88
CA VAL A 894 -1.78 3.80 -46.75
C VAL A 894 -1.26 5.19 -47.13
N SER A 895 -0.78 5.97 -46.17
CA SER A 895 -0.24 7.31 -46.40
C SER A 895 1.01 7.28 -47.30
N LEU A 896 1.89 6.30 -47.07
CA LEU A 896 3.08 6.06 -47.87
C LEU A 896 2.73 5.67 -49.31
N ALA A 897 1.79 4.75 -49.48
CA ALA A 897 1.32 4.33 -50.79
C ALA A 897 0.71 5.51 -51.59
N ILE A 898 -0.14 6.32 -50.96
CA ILE A 898 -0.77 7.48 -51.62
C ILE A 898 0.28 8.53 -51.97
N ALA A 899 1.18 8.87 -51.05
CA ALA A 899 2.25 9.83 -51.29
C ALA A 899 3.16 9.41 -52.45
N LEU A 900 3.49 8.13 -52.57
CA LEU A 900 4.32 7.63 -53.66
C LEU A 900 3.59 7.55 -55.00
N GLN A 901 2.30 7.22 -55.01
CA GLN A 901 1.48 7.27 -56.22
C GLN A 901 1.37 8.69 -56.78
N GLY A 902 1.17 9.69 -55.91
CA GLY A 902 1.14 11.10 -56.32
C GLY A 902 2.47 11.58 -56.91
N ARG A 903 3.59 10.95 -56.54
CA ARG A 903 4.95 11.30 -56.98
C ARG A 903 5.39 10.60 -58.28
N ALA A 904 4.55 9.74 -58.87
CA ALA A 904 4.91 8.98 -60.06
C ALA A 904 5.29 9.89 -61.25
N LEU A 905 4.60 11.02 -61.39
CA LEU A 905 4.82 11.98 -62.47
C LEU A 905 6.12 12.77 -62.29
N GLU A 906 6.44 13.18 -61.06
CA GLU A 906 7.70 13.84 -60.73
C GLU A 906 8.90 12.90 -60.96
N VAL A 907 8.76 11.63 -60.57
CA VAL A 907 9.78 10.60 -60.80
C VAL A 907 9.99 10.35 -62.30
N ALA A 908 8.92 10.37 -63.10
CA ALA A 908 9.02 10.24 -64.56
C ALA A 908 9.77 11.43 -65.19
N VAL A 909 9.47 12.67 -64.76
CA VAL A 909 10.16 13.88 -65.24
C VAL A 909 11.64 13.85 -64.87
N LEU A 910 12.00 13.55 -63.62
CA LEU A 910 13.40 13.50 -63.20
C LEU A 910 14.19 12.41 -63.91
N ARG A 911 13.57 11.25 -64.15
CA ARG A 911 14.19 10.18 -64.96
C ARG A 911 14.38 10.61 -66.42
N SER A 912 13.44 11.37 -66.99
CA SER A 912 13.59 11.93 -68.35
C SER A 912 14.71 12.98 -68.44
N LEU A 913 14.97 13.70 -67.35
CA LEU A 913 16.08 14.64 -67.22
C LEU A 913 17.43 13.98 -66.87
N GLY A 914 17.50 12.64 -66.82
CA GLY A 914 18.74 11.88 -66.61
C GLY A 914 19.06 11.51 -65.16
N ALA A 915 18.13 11.68 -64.21
CA ALA A 915 18.36 11.28 -62.82
C ALA A 915 18.46 9.75 -62.68
N SER A 916 19.49 9.28 -61.97
CA SER A 916 19.64 7.84 -61.68
C SER A 916 18.54 7.33 -60.75
N THR A 917 18.02 6.13 -61.03
CA THR A 917 17.00 5.47 -60.21
C THR A 917 17.48 5.23 -58.78
N ARG A 918 18.75 4.87 -58.61
CA ARG A 918 19.38 4.72 -57.28
C ARG A 918 19.48 6.04 -56.52
N GLY A 919 19.77 7.15 -57.21
CA GLY A 919 19.82 8.48 -56.60
C GLY A 919 18.46 8.96 -56.11
N LEU A 920 17.40 8.70 -56.88
CA LEU A 920 16.01 8.99 -56.50
C LEU A 920 15.55 8.15 -55.32
N LEU A 921 15.85 6.84 -55.31
CA LEU A 921 15.54 5.97 -54.18
C LEU A 921 16.26 6.42 -52.90
N ARG A 922 17.54 6.76 -52.98
CA ARG A 922 18.30 7.27 -51.81
C ARG A 922 17.73 8.57 -51.26
N ALA A 923 17.31 9.49 -52.13
CA ALA A 923 16.67 10.74 -51.71
C ALA A 923 15.34 10.50 -50.99
N LEU A 924 14.56 9.52 -51.48
CA LEU A 924 13.30 9.11 -50.88
C LEU A 924 13.52 8.41 -49.51
N VAL A 925 14.46 7.47 -49.43
CA VAL A 925 14.86 6.83 -48.17
C VAL A 925 15.33 7.87 -47.15
N PHE A 926 16.10 8.86 -47.59
CA PHE A 926 16.56 9.93 -46.71
C PHE A 926 15.41 10.80 -46.19
N GLU A 927 14.53 11.29 -47.06
CA GLU A 927 13.38 12.12 -46.68
C GLU A 927 12.48 11.40 -45.65
N TRP A 928 12.18 10.13 -45.89
CA TRP A 928 11.27 9.35 -45.05
C TRP A 928 11.96 8.82 -43.79
N GLY A 929 13.25 8.48 -43.90
CA GLY A 929 14.08 8.11 -42.76
C GLY A 929 14.20 9.24 -41.75
N VAL A 930 14.36 10.49 -42.21
CA VAL A 930 14.31 11.67 -41.34
C VAL A 930 12.96 11.77 -40.63
N VAL A 931 11.84 11.64 -41.35
CA VAL A 931 10.51 11.67 -40.74
C VAL A 931 10.31 10.56 -39.70
N LEU A 932 10.76 9.33 -40.01
CA LEU A 932 10.66 8.19 -39.10
C LEU A 932 11.50 8.40 -37.83
N VAL A 933 12.76 8.83 -37.98
CA VAL A 933 13.67 9.06 -36.85
C VAL A 933 13.20 10.20 -35.96
N PHE A 934 12.83 11.35 -36.53
CA PHE A 934 12.30 12.47 -35.74
C PHE A 934 10.94 12.14 -35.12
N GLY A 935 10.06 11.44 -35.85
CA GLY A 935 8.78 10.99 -35.34
C GLY A 935 8.95 10.03 -34.16
N ALA A 936 9.89 9.09 -34.27
CA ALA A 936 10.26 8.18 -33.19
C ALA A 936 10.86 8.91 -32.00
N ALA A 937 11.86 9.76 -32.20
CA ALA A 937 12.51 10.48 -31.11
C ALA A 937 11.52 11.35 -30.33
N ILE A 938 10.70 12.16 -31.04
CA ILE A 938 9.69 13.00 -30.40
C ILE A 938 8.58 12.14 -29.78
N GLY A 939 8.17 11.06 -30.45
CA GLY A 939 7.18 10.12 -29.94
C GLY A 939 7.60 9.48 -28.62
N VAL A 940 8.84 8.99 -28.53
CA VAL A 940 9.39 8.40 -27.29
C VAL A 940 9.43 9.44 -26.17
N LEU A 941 9.96 10.64 -26.44
CA LEU A 941 10.02 11.72 -25.45
C LEU A 941 8.63 12.12 -24.97
N LEU A 942 7.68 12.28 -25.89
CA LEU A 942 6.31 12.66 -25.58
C LEU A 942 5.59 11.56 -24.80
N GLY A 943 5.71 10.29 -25.22
CA GLY A 943 5.08 9.17 -24.54
C GLY A 943 5.60 9.01 -23.11
N ARG A 944 6.92 9.08 -22.92
CA ARG A 944 7.54 9.02 -21.58
C ARG A 944 7.15 10.22 -20.71
N TRP A 945 7.08 11.43 -21.28
CA TRP A 945 6.60 12.62 -20.57
C TRP A 945 5.14 12.49 -20.13
N ILE A 946 4.28 11.91 -20.98
CA ILE A 946 2.88 11.65 -20.62
C ILE A 946 2.77 10.55 -19.58
N SER A 947 3.61 9.50 -19.63
CA SER A 947 3.67 8.48 -18.57
C SER A 947 4.03 9.09 -17.23
N LEU A 948 5.09 9.91 -17.16
CA LEU A 948 5.48 10.66 -15.97
C LEU A 948 4.30 11.44 -15.38
N LEU A 949 3.59 12.17 -16.24
CA LEU A 949 2.47 13.01 -15.81
C LEU A 949 1.24 12.22 -15.42
N MET A 950 1.00 11.03 -15.97
CA MET A 950 -0.20 10.24 -15.63
C MET A 950 0.02 9.36 -14.41
N LEU A 951 1.22 8.80 -14.25
CA LEU A 951 1.56 7.94 -13.12
C LEU A 951 1.37 8.68 -11.79
N GLN A 952 1.85 9.93 -11.67
CA GLN A 952 1.65 10.73 -10.45
C GLN A 952 0.18 10.89 -10.03
N PHE A 953 -0.78 10.85 -10.96
CA PHE A 953 -2.22 11.01 -10.65
C PHE A 953 -2.93 9.65 -10.46
N LEU A 954 -2.21 8.56 -10.68
CA LEU A 954 -2.64 7.18 -10.45
C LEU A 954 -1.94 6.57 -9.22
N GLU A 955 -1.12 7.34 -8.49
CA GLU A 955 -0.46 6.96 -7.22
C GLU A 955 -1.46 6.90 -6.05
N VAL A 956 -2.58 6.22 -6.23
CA VAL A 956 -3.56 5.97 -5.18
C VAL A 956 -3.77 4.46 -5.05
N THR A 957 -3.77 3.93 -3.83
CA THR A 957 -4.07 2.52 -3.55
C THR A 957 -5.56 2.25 -3.71
N GLU A 958 -5.97 0.98 -3.73
CA GLU A 958 -7.39 0.59 -3.80
C GLU A 958 -8.22 1.10 -2.60
N THR A 959 -7.56 1.48 -1.51
CA THR A 959 -8.16 2.04 -0.28
C THR A 959 -8.31 3.56 -0.30
N GLY A 960 -7.54 4.26 -1.14
CA GLY A 960 -7.66 5.71 -1.35
C GLY A 960 -6.46 6.48 -0.81
N ASP A 961 -5.48 5.73 -0.30
CA ASP A 961 -4.27 6.26 0.27
C ASP A 961 -3.22 6.48 -0.83
N PRO A 962 -2.26 7.39 -0.64
CA PRO A 962 -1.13 7.51 -1.55
C PRO A 962 -0.36 6.19 -1.67
N VAL A 963 0.09 5.85 -2.87
CA VAL A 963 0.93 4.67 -3.08
C VAL A 963 2.30 4.89 -2.43
N VAL A 964 2.68 3.99 -1.52
CA VAL A 964 3.99 3.98 -0.84
C VAL A 964 4.67 2.64 -1.10
N PRO A 965 5.86 2.61 -1.72
CA PRO A 965 6.65 3.75 -2.20
C PRO A 965 6.09 4.30 -3.53
N THR A 966 6.38 5.56 -3.86
CA THR A 966 5.91 6.22 -5.09
C THR A 966 6.37 5.48 -6.35
N PHE A 967 5.73 5.72 -7.50
CA PHE A 967 6.07 4.98 -8.73
C PHE A 967 7.49 5.29 -9.22
N ALA A 968 8.29 4.23 -9.41
CA ALA A 968 9.55 4.31 -10.15
C ALA A 968 9.29 3.95 -11.62
N ILE A 969 9.62 4.86 -12.54
CA ILE A 969 9.30 4.64 -13.95
C ILE A 969 10.23 3.61 -14.57
N GLU A 970 9.66 2.44 -14.77
CA GLU A 970 10.24 1.39 -15.59
C GLU A 970 9.83 1.57 -17.05
N THR A 971 10.76 1.35 -17.98
CA THR A 971 10.47 1.42 -19.41
C THR A 971 11.01 0.18 -20.09
N GLU A 972 10.12 -0.61 -20.68
CA GLU A 972 10.49 -1.81 -21.42
C GLU A 972 11.06 -1.44 -22.80
N TRP A 973 12.36 -1.12 -22.82
CA TRP A 973 13.06 -0.70 -24.04
C TRP A 973 13.02 -1.75 -25.16
N ARG A 974 12.88 -3.04 -24.82
CA ARG A 974 12.72 -4.13 -25.79
C ARG A 974 11.39 -4.03 -26.54
N LEU A 975 10.28 -3.80 -25.84
CA LEU A 975 8.98 -3.59 -26.46
C LEU A 975 9.00 -2.36 -27.37
N LEU A 976 9.51 -1.23 -26.86
CA LEU A 976 9.58 0.02 -27.60
C LEU A 976 10.45 -0.07 -28.88
N SER A 977 11.63 -0.70 -28.78
CA SER A 977 12.51 -0.90 -29.93
C SER A 977 11.93 -1.86 -30.96
N THR A 978 11.24 -2.92 -30.52
CA THR A 978 10.49 -3.83 -31.41
C THR A 978 9.44 -3.07 -32.21
N CYS A 979 8.75 -2.13 -31.58
CA CYS A 979 7.71 -1.34 -32.23
C CYS A 979 8.26 -0.35 -33.25
N ILE A 980 9.36 0.32 -32.94
CA ILE A 980 10.08 1.15 -33.90
C ILE A 980 10.58 0.29 -35.08
N ALA A 981 11.05 -0.93 -34.80
CA ALA A 981 11.49 -1.86 -35.83
C ALA A 981 10.34 -2.32 -36.74
N VAL A 982 9.17 -2.67 -36.19
CA VAL A 982 7.97 -3.05 -36.97
C VAL A 982 7.54 -1.93 -37.89
N LEU A 983 7.48 -0.68 -37.41
CA LEU A 983 7.20 0.49 -38.24
C LEU A 983 8.26 0.69 -39.34
N GLY A 984 9.54 0.54 -38.99
CA GLY A 984 10.65 0.61 -39.95
C GLY A 984 10.58 -0.46 -41.04
N VAL A 985 10.24 -1.71 -40.68
CA VAL A 985 10.04 -2.82 -41.62
C VAL A 985 8.84 -2.56 -42.51
N ALA A 986 7.70 -2.15 -41.94
CA ALA A 986 6.51 -1.78 -42.72
C ALA A 986 6.81 -0.65 -43.71
N ALA A 987 7.62 0.32 -43.30
CA ALA A 987 8.09 1.40 -44.17
C ALA A 987 8.96 0.86 -45.31
N ALA A 988 9.94 0.01 -45.02
CA ALA A 988 10.81 -0.59 -46.02
C ALA A 988 10.04 -1.45 -47.03
N VAL A 989 9.11 -2.30 -46.56
CA VAL A 989 8.27 -3.17 -47.40
C VAL A 989 7.38 -2.34 -48.31
N THR A 990 6.71 -1.32 -47.77
CA THR A 990 5.82 -0.47 -48.56
C THR A 990 6.59 0.36 -49.57
N LEU A 991 7.73 0.93 -49.16
CA LEU A 991 8.65 1.65 -50.04
C LEU A 991 9.12 0.76 -51.19
N TRP A 992 9.49 -0.49 -50.89
CA TRP A 992 9.93 -1.45 -51.89
C TRP A 992 8.81 -1.84 -52.87
N ALA A 993 7.61 -2.17 -52.36
CA ALA A 993 6.47 -2.60 -53.16
C ALA A 993 6.02 -1.50 -54.13
N THR A 994 5.88 -0.28 -53.61
CA THR A 994 5.50 0.91 -54.39
C THR A 994 6.60 1.32 -55.37
N TRP A 995 7.87 1.32 -54.96
CA TRP A 995 8.99 1.60 -55.85
C TRP A 995 9.06 0.62 -57.02
N ARG A 996 8.86 -0.68 -56.76
CA ARG A 996 8.78 -1.72 -57.80
C ARG A 996 7.60 -1.48 -58.74
N ALA A 997 6.45 -1.06 -58.22
CA ALA A 997 5.28 -0.71 -59.03
C ALA A 997 5.53 0.51 -59.94
N VAL A 998 6.21 1.55 -59.42
CA VAL A 998 6.58 2.75 -60.18
C VAL A 998 7.64 2.44 -61.24
N LEU A 999 8.63 1.60 -60.94
CA LEU A 999 9.66 1.20 -61.89
C LEU A 999 9.14 0.34 -63.06
N ARG A 1000 8.06 -0.42 -62.84
CA ARG A 1000 7.43 -1.27 -63.87
C ARG A 1000 6.59 -0.49 -64.87
N ARG A 1001 6.17 0.75 -64.57
CA ARG A 1001 5.44 1.59 -65.52
C ARG A 1001 6.42 2.24 -66.50
N GLY A 1002 6.16 2.10 -67.79
CA GLY A 1002 6.96 2.74 -68.84
C GLY A 1002 6.93 4.26 -68.71
N VAL A 1003 8.06 4.93 -68.96
CA VAL A 1003 8.16 6.41 -68.93
C VAL A 1003 7.13 7.04 -69.88
N ALA A 1004 6.82 6.37 -70.99
CA ALA A 1004 5.83 6.79 -71.97
C ALA A 1004 4.38 6.74 -71.45
N ASP A 1005 4.01 5.74 -70.64
CA ASP A 1005 2.66 5.61 -70.09
C ASP A 1005 2.38 6.65 -68.99
N ALA A 1006 3.42 7.02 -68.23
CA ALA A 1006 3.31 8.07 -67.21
C ALA A 1006 3.15 9.48 -67.82
N LEU A 1007 3.74 9.73 -69.00
CA LEU A 1007 3.63 11.00 -69.72
C LEU A 1007 2.33 11.12 -70.53
N ARG A 1008 1.74 10.01 -70.97
CA ARG A 1008 0.44 10.00 -71.68
C ARG A 1008 -0.74 10.49 -70.83
N LEU A 1009 -0.65 10.40 -69.49
CA LEU A 1009 -1.66 10.92 -68.56
C LEU A 1009 -1.73 12.47 -68.53
N MET A 1010 -0.82 13.19 -69.20
CA MET A 1010 -0.91 14.65 -69.39
C MET A 1010 -1.80 15.06 -70.59
N GLN A 1011 -2.12 14.13 -71.49
CA GLN A 1011 -3.01 14.38 -72.62
C GLN A 1011 -4.43 13.93 -72.27
#